data_AF-A0A2D9MJ85-F1
#
_entry.id   AF-A0A2D9MJ85-F1
#
_cell.length_a   1.000
_cell.length_b   1.000
_cell.length_c   1.000
_cell.angle_alpha   90.00
_cell.angle_beta   90.00
_cell.angle_gamma   90.00
#
_symmetry.space_group_name_H-M   'P 1'
#
loop_
_entity.id
_entity.type
_entity.pdbx_description
1 polymer ?
#
loop_
_entity_poly.entity_id
_entity_poly.type
_entity_poly.pdbx_seq_one_letter_code
_entity_poly.pdbx_strand_id
1 'polypeptide(L)'
;MQVVNYKLPFCAFFVLTLIAGNQLYGQAPIIQPGPPGQPGRIISAQEASDLAGIQYSAGDVMFLQGMISHHAQAMEMSALVDARTNREPVRLLAQRISLSQEDEISMMQDWLDDRGLDAPSIDAHHSSDFQLMPGMLSADDIEQLEQSEGDEFDRLFLSFMIEHHEGALEMVDNLLDQQGAAQDPVLYAFTSDVTSDQGAEIDRMDAMLAGFSPDPRVNLAPGFRDAGEASLNVQLLVSLPKPEGFYDPDNPSGVPNRSESEEILEPQDAADASVTGEEEVANEEAASGLAETPAEEDEEDENADPRPSLLRFSNTDLLFSGNYLVAGNYHGFNTYDISNPQAPMLLSSVVCPGGQGDVSLIGNLLIMSVQETRGRLDCGLAGVPDPVSEERIQGIRIFDVSDFSMPMQVGAVQTCRGSHTHTVVGPPNEDNNAYVYVSGTSRVRDDEELAGCSNDSPFENPESALFRIEVIEIPMDRPQDSKIVNRPFIFSDPETGVLAGLWEGGDHGPETQSTRETNQCHDITTFPEIGLAAGACSGNGILMDISDPANPQRVDQVVDPGFAYWHSATFNNQGTKVIFTDEWGGGGRPRCRALDPLTWGADAFYDIVDSKLVFKSHYKMSAPQTDTENCVAHNGSLIPVPGRDIFAQAWYQGGLSIVDFTDSSNPVEIAFFDRGPLDEEELITAGYWSTYWYGGHIYATEIARGLDVFSLEASDYLSENEIAAASLQDANVTVNAQTQERVTWPAVPVVARAYVDQLQRDENVDTQQLQSLRRVLDEAESLLDNSSSDSNVATELDSFANAIQDQSSSNSGLKRDRYISLASTLRGIAGKLR
;
A
#
# COMPACT_ATOMS: atom_id res chain seq x y z
N MET A 1 79.03 -48.79 22.89
CA MET A 1 79.04 -49.93 21.96
C MET A 1 77.74 -50.70 22.19
N GLN A 2 76.90 -50.80 21.15
CA GLN A 2 75.65 -51.61 21.03
C GLN A 2 74.53 -51.31 22.05
N VAL A 3 73.43 -50.61 21.70
CA VAL A 3 72.30 -50.95 20.79
C VAL A 3 71.47 -52.15 21.26
N VAL A 4 70.23 -51.82 21.65
CA VAL A 4 68.93 -52.50 21.51
C VAL A 4 68.21 -52.62 22.86
N ASN A 5 67.08 -51.90 23.00
CA ASN A 5 65.85 -52.52 23.50
C ASN A 5 64.60 -51.72 23.11
N TYR A 6 63.64 -52.46 22.58
CA TYR A 6 62.42 -52.03 21.91
C TYR A 6 61.24 -51.93 22.90
N LYS A 7 60.47 -50.83 22.71
CA LYS A 7 59.00 -50.65 22.77
C LYS A 7 58.15 -51.39 23.82
N LEU A 8 57.38 -50.59 24.59
CA LEU A 8 55.92 -50.67 24.73
C LEU A 8 55.36 -49.27 25.10
N PRO A 9 54.14 -48.89 24.66
CA PRO A 9 53.69 -47.50 24.57
C PRO A 9 52.83 -47.08 25.78
N PHE A 10 52.94 -45.81 26.20
CA PHE A 10 52.04 -45.21 27.18
C PHE A 10 51.56 -43.84 26.67
N CYS A 11 50.24 -43.72 26.58
CA CYS A 11 49.35 -42.56 26.49
C CYS A 11 49.92 -41.22 26.01
N ALA A 12 49.44 -40.80 24.83
CA ALA A 12 49.55 -39.44 24.32
C ALA A 12 48.60 -38.48 25.06
N PHE A 13 49.14 -37.28 25.31
CA PHE A 13 48.54 -36.14 25.97
C PHE A 13 47.31 -35.58 25.24
N PHE A 14 46.33 -35.15 26.03
CA PHE A 14 45.16 -34.35 25.65
C PHE A 14 45.59 -33.04 24.98
N VAL A 15 45.12 -32.79 23.76
CA VAL A 15 45.04 -31.45 23.16
C VAL A 15 43.61 -30.97 23.38
N LEU A 16 43.46 -29.91 24.16
CA LEU A 16 42.20 -29.21 24.37
C LEU A 16 41.88 -28.40 23.11
N THR A 17 40.94 -28.85 22.30
CA THR A 17 40.37 -28.08 21.20
C THR A 17 39.39 -27.06 21.78
N LEU A 18 39.69 -25.76 21.65
CA LEU A 18 38.67 -24.71 21.74
C LEU A 18 37.69 -24.91 20.59
N ILE A 19 36.50 -25.43 20.88
CA ILE A 19 35.34 -25.30 20.00
C ILE A 19 34.74 -23.94 20.32
N ALA A 20 35.03 -22.94 19.48
CA ALA A 20 34.17 -21.78 19.37
C ALA A 20 32.82 -22.28 18.83
N GLY A 21 31.77 -22.18 19.65
CA GLY A 21 30.42 -22.47 19.22
C GLY A 21 29.95 -21.37 18.28
N ASN A 22 30.13 -21.57 16.97
CA ASN A 22 29.25 -20.95 16.00
C ASN A 22 27.90 -21.65 16.14
N GLN A 23 26.91 -20.97 16.72
CA GLN A 23 25.53 -21.36 16.46
C GLN A 23 25.25 -21.04 15.00
N LEU A 24 25.24 -22.09 14.17
CA LEU A 24 24.59 -22.06 12.88
C LEU A 24 23.09 -21.90 13.17
N TYR A 25 22.57 -20.67 13.07
CA TYR A 25 21.14 -20.47 12.93
C TYR A 25 20.73 -21.14 11.61
N GLY A 26 19.86 -22.15 11.69
CA GLY A 26 19.26 -22.73 10.50
C GLY A 26 18.42 -21.67 9.79
N GLN A 27 18.34 -21.74 8.47
CA GLN A 27 17.41 -20.94 7.68
C GLN A 27 15.99 -21.14 8.21
N ALA A 28 15.23 -20.05 8.36
CA ALA A 28 13.84 -20.11 8.80
C ALA A 28 13.03 -21.04 7.88
N PRO A 29 12.12 -21.87 8.41
CA PRO A 29 11.32 -22.77 7.59
C PRO A 29 10.37 -22.00 6.67
N ILE A 30 10.32 -22.40 5.40
CA ILE A 30 9.27 -22.01 4.45
C ILE A 30 8.19 -23.08 4.51
N ILE A 31 6.97 -22.70 4.85
CA ILE A 31 5.87 -23.58 5.20
C ILE A 31 4.76 -23.40 4.19
N GLN A 32 4.30 -24.50 3.59
CA GLN A 32 3.03 -24.55 2.89
C GLN A 32 2.00 -25.20 3.81
N PRO A 33 1.00 -24.46 4.33
CA PRO A 33 -0.07 -25.04 5.14
C PRO A 33 -0.85 -26.09 4.34
N GLY A 34 -1.51 -27.00 5.06
CA GLY A 34 -2.49 -27.91 4.46
C GLY A 34 -3.91 -27.32 4.48
N PRO A 35 -4.91 -28.08 4.01
CA PRO A 35 -6.32 -27.73 4.20
C PRO A 35 -6.68 -27.52 5.68
N PRO A 36 -7.80 -26.83 6.01
CA PRO A 36 -8.22 -26.64 7.40
C PRO A 36 -8.19 -27.92 8.23
N GLY A 37 -7.47 -27.89 9.36
CA GLY A 37 -7.32 -29.00 10.30
C GLY A 37 -6.28 -30.06 9.89
N GLN A 38 -5.56 -29.87 8.77
CA GLN A 38 -4.50 -30.77 8.32
C GLN A 38 -3.12 -30.12 8.52
N PRO A 39 -2.07 -30.92 8.82
CA PRO A 39 -0.72 -30.39 8.99
C PRO A 39 -0.15 -29.87 7.66
N GLY A 40 0.59 -28.76 7.73
CA GLY A 40 1.38 -28.26 6.61
C GLY A 40 2.67 -29.06 6.36
N ARG A 41 3.42 -28.64 5.34
CA ARG A 41 4.74 -29.19 4.99
C ARG A 41 5.77 -28.06 4.82
N ILE A 42 7.04 -28.39 5.00
CA ILE A 42 8.14 -27.50 4.67
C ILE A 42 8.47 -27.65 3.18
N ILE A 43 8.62 -26.54 2.46
CA ILE A 43 8.97 -26.49 1.04
C ILE A 43 10.31 -25.76 0.85
N SER A 44 10.94 -25.93 -0.32
CA SER A 44 12.13 -25.17 -0.69
C SER A 44 11.78 -23.77 -1.22
N ALA A 45 12.74 -22.85 -1.21
CA ALA A 45 12.59 -21.52 -1.80
C ALA A 45 12.26 -21.59 -3.31
N GLN A 46 12.89 -22.52 -4.04
CA GLN A 46 12.59 -22.72 -5.45
C GLN A 46 11.15 -23.19 -5.67
N GLU A 47 10.66 -24.14 -4.88
CA GLU A 47 9.26 -24.57 -4.96
C GLU A 47 8.29 -23.43 -4.62
N ALA A 48 8.66 -22.52 -3.72
CA ALA A 48 7.84 -21.36 -3.36
C ALA A 48 7.78 -20.28 -4.45
N SER A 49 8.82 -20.17 -5.29
CA SER A 49 8.97 -19.17 -6.36
C SER A 49 8.67 -19.69 -7.78
N ASP A 50 8.59 -21.02 -8.00
CA ASP A 50 8.37 -21.62 -9.33
C ASP A 50 6.91 -21.44 -9.81
N LEU A 51 6.74 -20.53 -10.77
CA LEU A 51 5.47 -20.17 -11.41
C LEU A 51 5.55 -20.42 -12.92
N ALA A 52 5.36 -21.67 -13.36
CA ALA A 52 5.44 -22.05 -14.77
C ALA A 52 4.20 -21.62 -15.62
N GLY A 53 4.31 -20.44 -16.26
CA GLY A 53 3.95 -19.95 -17.63
C GLY A 53 2.68 -20.30 -18.43
N ILE A 54 2.05 -19.29 -19.08
CA ILE A 54 1.13 -19.36 -20.27
C ILE A 54 1.24 -18.10 -21.19
N GLN A 55 0.82 -18.24 -22.46
CA GLN A 55 0.87 -17.34 -23.65
C GLN A 55 -0.35 -16.40 -23.89
N TYR A 56 -0.27 -15.54 -24.93
CA TYR A 56 -1.16 -14.41 -25.36
C TYR A 56 -2.67 -14.70 -25.63
N SER A 57 -3.49 -13.65 -25.64
CA SER A 57 -4.96 -13.62 -25.84
C SER A 57 -5.45 -12.89 -27.10
N ALA A 58 -6.76 -12.76 -27.28
CA ALA A 58 -7.39 -11.96 -28.35
C ALA A 58 -7.32 -10.43 -28.09
N GLY A 59 -7.25 -10.01 -26.82
CA GLY A 59 -7.06 -8.59 -26.46
C GLY A 59 -5.72 -8.05 -26.97
N ASP A 60 -4.71 -8.91 -26.97
CA ASP A 60 -3.35 -8.64 -27.46
C ASP A 60 -3.33 -8.24 -28.94
N VAL A 61 -4.16 -8.91 -29.75
CA VAL A 61 -4.29 -8.63 -31.18
C VAL A 61 -4.97 -7.28 -31.41
N MET A 62 -6.04 -6.99 -30.67
CA MET A 62 -6.79 -5.74 -30.81
C MET A 62 -5.98 -4.52 -30.37
N PHE A 63 -5.21 -4.65 -29.28
CA PHE A 63 -4.32 -3.61 -28.79
C PHE A 63 -3.24 -3.26 -29.82
N LEU A 64 -2.54 -4.26 -30.37
CA LEU A 64 -1.49 -4.03 -31.36
C LEU A 64 -2.02 -3.36 -32.63
N GLN A 65 -3.20 -3.77 -33.12
CA GLN A 65 -3.84 -3.15 -34.27
C GLN A 65 -4.25 -1.68 -34.01
N GLY A 66 -4.74 -1.39 -32.80
CA GLY A 66 -5.07 -0.02 -32.38
C GLY A 66 -3.83 0.85 -32.22
N MET A 67 -2.82 0.35 -31.50
CA MET A 67 -1.61 1.09 -31.17
C MET A 67 -0.79 1.46 -32.41
N ILE A 68 -0.77 0.63 -33.48
CA ILE A 68 -0.16 0.99 -34.77
C ILE A 68 -0.77 2.30 -35.34
N SER A 69 -2.09 2.45 -35.25
CA SER A 69 -2.78 3.64 -35.78
C SER A 69 -2.64 4.86 -34.85
N HIS A 70 -2.51 4.63 -33.54
CA HIS A 70 -2.22 5.67 -32.54
C HIS A 70 -0.82 6.26 -32.75
N HIS A 71 0.20 5.39 -32.85
CA HIS A 71 1.59 5.78 -33.11
C HIS A 71 1.78 6.55 -34.42
N ALA A 72 1.01 6.22 -35.46
CA ALA A 72 1.07 6.92 -36.74
C ALA A 72 0.68 8.41 -36.62
N GLN A 73 -0.25 8.78 -35.73
CA GLN A 73 -0.64 10.18 -35.52
C GLN A 73 0.42 10.96 -34.72
N ALA A 74 1.12 10.33 -33.77
CA ALA A 74 2.26 10.94 -33.07
C ALA A 74 3.41 11.32 -34.04
N MET A 75 3.64 10.49 -35.07
CA MET A 75 4.60 10.79 -36.14
C MET A 75 4.15 11.98 -37.00
N GLU A 76 2.85 12.10 -37.31
CA GLU A 76 2.29 13.23 -38.05
C GLU A 76 2.48 14.56 -37.29
N MET A 77 2.18 14.57 -35.99
CA MET A 77 2.40 15.72 -35.11
C MET A 77 3.89 16.11 -35.03
N SER A 78 4.77 15.11 -34.88
CA SER A 78 6.22 15.32 -34.78
C SER A 78 6.85 15.88 -36.06
N ALA A 79 6.29 15.55 -37.24
CA ALA A 79 6.75 16.06 -38.53
C ALA A 79 6.58 17.58 -38.70
N LEU A 80 5.68 18.21 -37.92
CA LEU A 80 5.44 19.66 -37.97
C LEU A 80 6.57 20.47 -37.29
N VAL A 81 7.28 19.89 -36.33
CA VAL A 81 8.17 20.60 -35.38
C VAL A 81 9.30 21.35 -36.09
N ASP A 82 9.93 20.74 -37.09
CA ASP A 82 11.09 21.31 -37.78
C ASP A 82 10.80 22.62 -38.52
N ALA A 83 9.56 22.80 -38.97
CA ALA A 83 9.11 23.98 -39.70
C ALA A 83 8.53 25.07 -38.78
N ARG A 84 8.24 24.76 -37.51
CA ARG A 84 7.42 25.59 -36.62
C ARG A 84 8.15 26.11 -35.38
N THR A 85 9.25 25.48 -34.97
CA THR A 85 10.07 25.93 -33.83
C THR A 85 11.58 25.82 -34.06
N ASN A 86 12.33 26.63 -33.32
CA ASN A 86 13.79 26.60 -33.26
C ASN A 86 14.35 26.22 -31.88
N ARG A 87 13.50 25.77 -30.94
CA ARG A 87 13.95 25.32 -29.61
C ARG A 87 14.54 23.92 -29.68
N GLU A 88 15.84 23.83 -29.41
CA GLU A 88 16.59 22.57 -29.50
C GLU A 88 16.00 21.42 -28.66
N PRO A 89 15.56 21.62 -27.40
CA PRO A 89 14.97 20.52 -26.62
C PRO A 89 13.69 19.94 -27.23
N VAL A 90 12.83 20.78 -27.83
CA VAL A 90 11.58 20.35 -28.47
C VAL A 90 11.86 19.61 -29.78
N ARG A 91 12.84 20.08 -30.56
CA ARG A 91 13.28 19.41 -31.80
C ARG A 91 13.88 18.03 -31.53
N LEU A 92 14.69 17.91 -30.47
CA LEU A 92 15.29 16.62 -30.07
C LEU A 92 14.24 15.66 -29.53
N LEU A 93 13.23 16.15 -28.80
CA LEU A 93 12.10 15.34 -28.34
C LEU A 93 11.29 14.80 -29.54
N ALA A 94 10.90 15.65 -30.48
CA ALA A 94 10.13 15.24 -31.65
C ALA A 94 10.88 14.23 -32.53
N GLN A 95 12.20 14.38 -32.66
CA GLN A 95 13.04 13.41 -33.36
C GLN A 95 13.11 12.06 -32.65
N ARG A 96 13.14 12.06 -31.31
CA ARG A 96 13.12 10.83 -30.51
C ARG A 96 11.77 10.11 -30.63
N ILE A 97 10.66 10.84 -30.49
CA ILE A 97 9.30 10.31 -30.67
C ILE A 97 9.17 9.65 -32.04
N SER A 98 9.58 10.36 -33.10
CA SER A 98 9.44 9.84 -34.47
C SER A 98 10.21 8.53 -34.72
N LEU A 99 11.41 8.39 -34.13
CA LEU A 99 12.25 7.21 -34.32
C LEU A 99 11.76 6.01 -33.51
N SER A 100 11.42 6.24 -32.23
CA SER A 100 10.90 5.18 -31.35
C SER A 100 9.57 4.62 -31.88
N GLN A 101 8.63 5.51 -32.22
CA GLN A 101 7.30 5.12 -32.68
C GLN A 101 7.34 4.41 -34.05
N GLU A 102 8.32 4.71 -34.91
CA GLU A 102 8.55 3.98 -36.18
C GLU A 102 9.03 2.54 -35.94
N ASP A 103 9.98 2.35 -35.01
CA ASP A 103 10.50 1.03 -34.65
C ASP A 103 9.43 0.17 -33.95
N GLU A 104 8.63 0.79 -33.09
CA GLU A 104 7.49 0.16 -32.40
C GLU A 104 6.40 -0.29 -33.38
N ILE A 105 6.03 0.54 -34.37
CA ILE A 105 5.11 0.15 -35.44
C ILE A 105 5.62 -1.07 -36.19
N SER A 106 6.91 -1.11 -36.55
CA SER A 106 7.50 -2.25 -37.26
C SER A 106 7.41 -3.53 -36.42
N MET A 107 7.69 -3.42 -35.12
CA MET A 107 7.61 -4.57 -34.21
C MET A 107 6.18 -5.10 -34.11
N MET A 108 5.20 -4.22 -33.90
CA MET A 108 3.79 -4.61 -33.82
C MET A 108 3.30 -5.28 -35.11
N GLN A 109 3.72 -4.77 -36.28
CA GLN A 109 3.40 -5.37 -37.58
C GLN A 109 4.03 -6.76 -37.74
N ASP A 110 5.31 -6.92 -37.41
CA ASP A 110 6.02 -8.20 -37.46
C ASP A 110 5.38 -9.22 -36.48
N TRP A 111 4.98 -8.78 -35.28
CA TRP A 111 4.33 -9.63 -34.28
C TRP A 111 3.00 -10.20 -34.79
N LEU A 112 2.20 -9.39 -35.51
CA LEU A 112 0.93 -9.77 -36.13
C LEU A 112 1.15 -10.69 -37.35
N ASP A 113 2.11 -10.35 -38.22
CA ASP A 113 2.44 -11.09 -39.44
C ASP A 113 2.98 -12.50 -39.16
N ASP A 114 3.89 -12.64 -38.18
CA ASP A 114 4.47 -13.93 -37.77
C ASP A 114 3.42 -14.93 -37.28
N ARG A 115 2.26 -14.42 -36.84
CA ARG A 115 1.11 -15.18 -36.34
C ARG A 115 -0.02 -15.28 -37.37
N GLY A 116 0.16 -14.75 -38.58
CA GLY A 116 -0.81 -14.78 -39.68
C GLY A 116 -2.04 -13.93 -39.45
N LEU A 117 -1.92 -12.88 -38.63
CA LEU A 117 -2.98 -11.93 -38.27
C LEU A 117 -2.89 -10.67 -39.14
N ASP A 118 -3.98 -9.92 -39.24
CA ASP A 118 -4.03 -8.72 -40.09
C ASP A 118 -3.30 -7.54 -39.41
N ALA A 119 -2.38 -6.89 -40.13
CA ALA A 119 -1.61 -5.75 -39.64
C ALA A 119 -2.06 -4.45 -40.35
N PRO A 120 -2.61 -3.45 -39.62
CA PRO A 120 -3.04 -2.19 -40.21
C PRO A 120 -1.90 -1.41 -40.87
N SER A 121 -2.21 -0.70 -41.96
CA SER A 121 -1.28 0.27 -42.55
C SER A 121 -1.21 1.55 -41.73
N ILE A 122 -0.08 2.26 -41.76
CA ILE A 122 0.10 3.57 -41.10
C ILE A 122 -0.98 4.61 -41.47
N ASP A 123 -1.55 4.54 -42.68
CA ASP A 123 -2.60 5.46 -43.15
C ASP A 123 -4.02 5.07 -42.68
N ALA A 124 -4.18 4.01 -41.88
CA ALA A 124 -5.49 3.47 -41.51
C ALA A 124 -6.36 4.46 -40.72
N HIS A 125 -5.73 5.36 -39.95
CA HIS A 125 -6.40 6.39 -39.15
C HIS A 125 -7.02 7.53 -39.98
N HIS A 126 -6.71 7.64 -41.29
CA HIS A 126 -7.34 8.60 -42.22
C HIS A 126 -8.60 8.05 -42.93
N SER A 127 -9.00 6.82 -42.63
CA SER A 127 -10.22 6.21 -43.19
C SER A 127 -11.48 6.91 -42.70
N SER A 128 -12.50 7.04 -43.55
CA SER A 128 -13.78 7.68 -43.19
C SER A 128 -14.58 6.93 -42.13
N ASP A 129 -14.23 5.67 -41.86
CA ASP A 129 -14.92 4.80 -40.89
C ASP A 129 -14.09 4.57 -39.60
N PHE A 130 -13.00 5.31 -39.40
CA PHE A 130 -12.11 5.17 -38.23
C PHE A 130 -12.71 5.80 -36.96
N GLN A 131 -12.68 5.08 -35.84
CA GLN A 131 -13.11 5.59 -34.53
C GLN A 131 -11.87 6.08 -33.76
N LEU A 132 -11.94 7.32 -33.25
CA LEU A 132 -10.86 7.90 -32.43
C LEU A 132 -10.67 7.06 -31.15
N MET A 133 -9.41 6.76 -30.85
CA MET A 133 -8.97 6.10 -29.63
C MET A 133 -8.59 7.15 -28.58
N PRO A 134 -8.47 6.79 -27.28
CA PRO A 134 -8.04 7.71 -26.23
C PRO A 134 -6.76 8.48 -26.60
N GLY A 135 -6.73 9.78 -26.30
CA GLY A 135 -5.60 10.69 -26.57
C GLY A 135 -5.40 11.11 -28.02
N MET A 136 -6.04 10.48 -29.01
CA MET A 136 -5.90 10.93 -30.41
C MET A 136 -6.54 12.30 -30.64
N LEU A 137 -5.84 13.15 -31.40
CA LEU A 137 -6.29 14.50 -31.75
C LEU A 137 -7.40 14.44 -32.80
N SER A 138 -8.38 15.35 -32.67
CA SER A 138 -9.38 15.56 -33.71
C SER A 138 -8.79 16.30 -34.91
N ALA A 139 -9.49 16.27 -36.05
CA ALA A 139 -9.06 17.02 -37.24
C ALA A 139 -8.96 18.54 -37.00
N ASP A 140 -9.79 19.09 -36.11
CA ASP A 140 -9.76 20.51 -35.74
C ASP A 140 -8.54 20.83 -34.86
N ASP A 141 -8.11 19.91 -33.98
CA ASP A 141 -6.93 20.07 -33.13
C ASP A 141 -5.63 19.96 -33.94
N ILE A 142 -5.58 19.05 -34.92
CA ILE A 142 -4.48 18.98 -35.90
C ILE A 142 -4.42 20.27 -36.74
N GLU A 143 -5.55 20.77 -37.25
CA GLU A 143 -5.58 22.05 -37.98
C GLU A 143 -5.10 23.22 -37.10
N GLN A 144 -5.47 23.24 -35.81
CA GLN A 144 -4.99 24.23 -34.86
C GLN A 144 -3.47 24.15 -34.66
N LEU A 145 -2.93 22.95 -34.48
CA LEU A 145 -1.50 22.72 -34.32
C LEU A 145 -0.73 23.16 -35.58
N GLU A 146 -1.22 22.80 -36.78
CA GLU A 146 -0.63 23.16 -38.08
C GLU A 146 -0.52 24.68 -38.33
N GLN A 147 -1.47 25.45 -37.80
CA GLN A 147 -1.57 26.90 -37.95
C GLN A 147 -0.75 27.70 -36.91
N SER A 148 -0.24 27.04 -35.87
CA SER A 148 0.53 27.66 -34.79
C SER A 148 2.05 27.73 -35.10
N GLU A 149 2.77 28.72 -34.54
CA GLU A 149 4.22 28.89 -34.71
C GLU A 149 4.90 29.37 -33.41
N GLY A 150 6.19 29.04 -33.21
CA GLY A 150 6.98 29.53 -32.09
C GLY A 150 6.50 29.04 -30.72
N ASP A 151 6.49 29.92 -29.71
CA ASP A 151 6.15 29.54 -28.33
C ASP A 151 4.73 28.96 -28.17
N GLU A 152 3.80 29.39 -29.01
CA GLU A 152 2.42 28.88 -29.03
C GLU A 152 2.39 27.46 -29.60
N PHE A 153 3.15 27.20 -30.67
CA PHE A 153 3.35 25.86 -31.20
C PHE A 153 4.02 24.95 -30.17
N ASP A 154 5.08 25.40 -29.50
CA ASP A 154 5.79 24.58 -28.50
C ASP A 154 4.85 24.14 -27.37
N ARG A 155 4.01 25.05 -26.87
CA ARG A 155 3.04 24.73 -25.82
C ARG A 155 1.96 23.77 -26.30
N LEU A 156 1.39 24.01 -27.48
CA LEU A 156 0.35 23.14 -28.04
C LEU A 156 0.91 21.75 -28.37
N PHE A 157 2.08 21.69 -29.00
CA PHE A 157 2.77 20.44 -29.29
C PHE A 157 3.04 19.63 -28.01
N LEU A 158 3.60 20.24 -26.97
CA LEU A 158 3.87 19.54 -25.71
C LEU A 158 2.58 19.11 -25.00
N SER A 159 1.57 19.98 -24.94
CA SER A 159 0.30 19.65 -24.26
C SER A 159 -0.47 18.54 -24.98
N PHE A 160 -0.53 18.61 -26.31
CA PHE A 160 -1.20 17.60 -27.13
C PHE A 160 -0.42 16.29 -27.21
N MET A 161 0.92 16.34 -27.20
CA MET A 161 1.72 15.12 -27.13
C MET A 161 1.63 14.46 -25.76
N ILE A 162 1.50 15.23 -24.67
CA ILE A 162 1.18 14.69 -23.34
C ILE A 162 -0.19 13.99 -23.35
N GLU A 163 -1.24 14.65 -23.84
CA GLU A 163 -2.60 14.08 -23.92
C GLU A 163 -2.63 12.83 -24.82
N HIS A 164 -1.91 12.87 -25.93
CA HIS A 164 -1.75 11.73 -26.83
C HIS A 164 -1.09 10.55 -26.12
N HIS A 165 0.03 10.79 -25.44
CA HIS A 165 0.76 9.78 -24.69
C HIS A 165 -0.05 9.22 -23.51
N GLU A 166 -0.81 10.06 -22.79
CA GLU A 166 -1.75 9.61 -21.75
C GLU A 166 -2.82 8.68 -22.32
N GLY A 167 -3.26 8.90 -23.57
CA GLY A 167 -4.16 8.01 -24.28
C GLY A 167 -3.55 6.65 -24.63
N ALA A 168 -2.27 6.61 -25.00
CA ALA A 168 -1.55 5.35 -25.23
C ALA A 168 -1.43 4.55 -23.92
N LEU A 169 -1.15 5.22 -22.81
CA LEU A 169 -1.14 4.61 -21.47
C LEU A 169 -2.53 4.06 -21.08
N GLU A 170 -3.61 4.79 -21.38
CA GLU A 170 -4.98 4.30 -21.16
C GLU A 170 -5.30 3.06 -22.02
N MET A 171 -4.79 3.01 -23.27
CA MET A 171 -4.93 1.83 -24.12
C MET A 171 -4.15 0.62 -23.57
N VAL A 172 -2.97 0.84 -22.98
CA VAL A 172 -2.21 -0.20 -22.27
C VAL A 172 -2.96 -0.66 -21.02
N ASP A 173 -3.47 0.25 -20.19
CA ASP A 173 -4.29 -0.08 -19.01
C ASP A 173 -5.51 -0.93 -19.39
N ASN A 174 -6.25 -0.52 -20.43
CA ASN A 174 -7.41 -1.23 -20.95
C ASN A 174 -7.06 -2.63 -21.49
N LEU A 175 -5.87 -2.82 -22.06
CA LEU A 175 -5.38 -4.14 -22.46
C LEU A 175 -5.10 -4.99 -21.21
N LEU A 176 -4.34 -4.44 -20.26
CA LEU A 176 -3.93 -5.12 -19.04
C LEU A 176 -5.10 -5.48 -18.12
N ASP A 177 -6.27 -4.83 -18.26
CA ASP A 177 -7.50 -5.18 -17.54
C ASP A 177 -8.20 -6.44 -18.08
N GLN A 178 -7.91 -6.87 -19.31
CA GLN A 178 -8.58 -8.01 -19.97
C GLN A 178 -8.03 -9.39 -19.57
N GLN A 179 -8.93 -10.36 -19.33
CA GLN A 179 -8.53 -11.72 -18.92
C GLN A 179 -7.71 -12.43 -19.99
N GLY A 180 -6.46 -12.75 -19.65
CA GLY A 180 -5.50 -13.44 -20.52
C GLY A 180 -4.62 -12.53 -21.37
N ALA A 181 -4.76 -11.20 -21.29
CA ALA A 181 -3.95 -10.25 -22.05
C ALA A 181 -2.52 -10.07 -21.52
N ALA A 182 -1.64 -9.63 -22.41
CA ALA A 182 -0.21 -9.37 -22.27
C ALA A 182 0.57 -10.54 -21.62
N GLN A 183 0.22 -11.78 -21.98
CA GLN A 183 0.86 -12.99 -21.45
C GLN A 183 2.07 -13.45 -22.29
N ASP A 184 2.21 -12.93 -23.51
CA ASP A 184 3.39 -13.14 -24.35
C ASP A 184 4.53 -12.20 -23.91
N PRO A 185 5.73 -12.72 -23.63
CA PRO A 185 6.84 -11.90 -23.13
C PRO A 185 7.26 -10.74 -24.04
N VAL A 186 7.09 -10.87 -25.36
CA VAL A 186 7.44 -9.81 -26.32
C VAL A 186 6.39 -8.71 -26.29
N LEU A 187 5.11 -9.08 -26.18
CA LEU A 187 4.02 -8.10 -26.04
C LEU A 187 4.02 -7.43 -24.67
N TYR A 188 4.28 -8.19 -23.60
CA TYR A 188 4.41 -7.62 -22.27
C TYR A 188 5.60 -6.65 -22.18
N ALA A 189 6.74 -7.00 -22.79
CA ALA A 189 7.87 -6.11 -22.94
C ALA A 189 7.45 -4.84 -23.70
N PHE A 190 6.75 -4.98 -24.82
CA PHE A 190 6.25 -3.84 -25.58
C PHE A 190 5.27 -2.95 -24.83
N THR A 191 4.31 -3.50 -24.08
CA THR A 191 3.41 -2.68 -23.25
C THR A 191 4.19 -1.95 -22.16
N SER A 192 5.27 -2.56 -21.67
CA SER A 192 6.18 -1.94 -20.71
C SER A 192 7.02 -0.85 -21.38
N ASP A 193 7.50 -1.08 -22.60
CA ASP A 193 8.26 -0.12 -23.41
C ASP A 193 7.40 1.09 -23.76
N VAL A 194 6.16 0.90 -24.24
CA VAL A 194 5.20 2.00 -24.50
C VAL A 194 4.93 2.79 -23.22
N THR A 195 4.73 2.09 -22.09
CA THR A 195 4.49 2.74 -20.80
C THR A 195 5.72 3.54 -20.35
N SER A 196 6.92 2.99 -20.55
CA SER A 196 8.21 3.55 -20.15
C SER A 196 8.63 4.72 -21.04
N ASP A 197 8.67 4.55 -22.35
CA ASP A 197 9.10 5.59 -23.28
C ASP A 197 8.09 6.74 -23.35
N GLN A 198 6.78 6.44 -23.43
CA GLN A 198 5.79 7.52 -23.45
C GLN A 198 5.63 8.18 -22.07
N GLY A 199 5.80 7.43 -20.97
CA GLY A 199 5.91 7.99 -19.62
C GLY A 199 7.14 8.90 -19.46
N ALA A 200 8.32 8.46 -19.91
CA ALA A 200 9.55 9.25 -19.87
C ALA A 200 9.50 10.49 -20.78
N GLU A 201 8.76 10.42 -21.87
CA GLU A 201 8.50 11.57 -22.73
C GLU A 201 7.54 12.56 -22.06
N ILE A 202 6.47 12.10 -21.39
CA ILE A 202 5.63 12.92 -20.51
C ILE A 202 6.48 13.57 -19.42
N ASP A 203 7.30 12.81 -18.69
CA ASP A 203 8.22 13.29 -17.65
C ASP A 203 9.17 14.37 -18.16
N ARG A 204 9.71 14.23 -19.38
CA ARG A 204 10.58 15.27 -19.96
C ARG A 204 9.80 16.51 -20.32
N MET A 205 8.58 16.36 -20.84
CA MET A 205 7.70 17.47 -21.11
C MET A 205 7.27 18.18 -19.80
N ASP A 206 7.04 17.42 -18.72
CA ASP A 206 6.68 17.90 -17.38
C ASP A 206 7.87 18.45 -16.58
N ALA A 207 9.08 17.90 -16.72
CA ALA A 207 10.30 18.46 -16.13
C ALA A 207 10.72 19.76 -16.84
N MET A 208 10.49 19.84 -18.16
CA MET A 208 10.54 21.11 -18.88
C MET A 208 9.50 22.11 -18.34
N LEU A 209 8.45 21.64 -17.66
CA LEU A 209 7.47 22.45 -16.92
C LEU A 209 7.85 22.69 -15.42
N ALA A 210 8.58 21.80 -14.72
CA ALA A 210 8.61 21.71 -13.24
C ALA A 210 9.89 22.12 -12.46
N GLY A 211 11.05 22.40 -13.05
CA GLY A 211 12.35 22.55 -12.33
C GLY A 211 12.56 23.68 -11.27
N PHE A 212 11.70 23.84 -10.24
CA PHE A 212 11.76 24.94 -9.25
C PHE A 212 11.45 24.63 -7.74
N SER A 213 11.33 23.37 -7.26
CA SER A 213 10.99 23.07 -5.84
C SER A 213 12.19 22.99 -4.86
N PRO A 214 12.07 23.43 -3.57
CA PRO A 214 13.15 23.40 -2.58
C PRO A 214 13.13 22.23 -1.55
N ASP A 215 12.17 21.30 -1.60
CA ASP A 215 12.08 20.17 -0.65
C ASP A 215 13.22 19.15 -0.88
N PRO A 216 13.93 18.67 0.17
CA PRO A 216 15.09 17.78 0.03
C PRO A 216 14.77 16.37 -0.49
N ARG A 217 13.49 15.97 -0.53
CA ARG A 217 13.04 14.70 -1.12
C ARG A 217 12.95 14.76 -2.66
N VAL A 218 12.97 15.95 -3.26
CA VAL A 218 12.84 16.12 -4.71
C VAL A 218 14.15 15.76 -5.42
N ASN A 219 14.07 14.93 -6.46
CA ASN A 219 15.20 14.40 -7.24
C ASN A 219 16.16 13.52 -6.43
N LEU A 220 15.64 12.70 -5.51
CA LEU A 220 16.44 11.62 -4.92
C LEU A 220 16.87 10.64 -6.03
N ALA A 221 18.09 10.09 -5.91
CA ALA A 221 18.60 9.15 -6.90
C ALA A 221 17.77 7.86 -6.92
N PRO A 222 17.46 7.28 -8.10
CA PRO A 222 16.75 6.01 -8.19
C PRO A 222 17.60 4.84 -7.67
N GLY A 223 16.95 3.73 -7.29
CA GLY A 223 17.63 2.46 -7.03
C GLY A 223 16.87 1.47 -6.14
N PHE A 224 16.97 0.17 -6.44
CA PHE A 224 16.31 -0.86 -5.63
C PHE A 224 16.89 -0.98 -4.21
N ARG A 225 18.23 -0.93 -4.05
CA ARG A 225 18.91 -1.08 -2.75
C ARG A 225 19.78 0.11 -2.34
N ASP A 226 19.99 1.03 -3.27
CA ASP A 226 20.92 2.14 -3.17
C ASP A 226 20.32 3.46 -3.67
N ALA A 227 18.98 3.55 -3.72
CA ALA A 227 18.27 4.80 -3.92
C ALA A 227 18.78 5.88 -2.95
N GLY A 228 18.78 7.13 -3.42
CA GLY A 228 19.01 8.29 -2.59
C GLY A 228 17.95 8.34 -1.48
N GLU A 229 18.37 8.71 -0.28
CA GLU A 229 17.48 8.79 0.88
C GLU A 229 17.49 10.21 1.45
N ALA A 230 16.34 10.67 1.95
CA ALA A 230 16.22 11.88 2.75
C ALA A 230 15.48 11.56 4.05
N SER A 231 15.94 12.15 5.15
CA SER A 231 15.27 12.00 6.44
C SER A 231 15.30 13.27 7.28
N LEU A 232 14.29 13.41 8.12
CA LEU A 232 14.16 14.47 9.11
C LEU A 232 13.63 13.88 10.41
N ASN A 233 14.37 14.03 11.52
CA ASN A 233 14.00 13.59 12.88
C ASN A 233 13.66 12.09 13.03
N VAL A 234 14.03 11.26 12.05
CA VAL A 234 13.94 9.81 12.11
C VAL A 234 15.22 9.20 11.57
N GLN A 235 15.57 8.05 12.12
CA GLN A 235 16.72 7.26 11.70
C GLN A 235 16.28 5.86 11.29
N LEU A 236 16.65 5.45 10.07
CA LEU A 236 16.56 4.05 9.64
C LEU A 236 17.56 3.22 10.45
N LEU A 237 17.07 2.27 11.24
CA LEU A 237 17.90 1.39 12.07
C LEU A 237 18.32 0.14 11.30
N VAL A 238 17.37 -0.47 10.60
CA VAL A 238 17.59 -1.69 9.82
C VAL A 238 16.62 -1.73 8.66
N SER A 239 17.10 -2.25 7.53
CA SER A 239 16.30 -2.61 6.37
C SER A 239 16.53 -4.08 6.07
N LEU A 240 15.47 -4.88 6.12
CA LEU A 240 15.49 -6.32 5.88
C LEU A 240 14.87 -6.61 4.51
N PRO A 241 15.56 -7.35 3.62
CA PRO A 241 14.97 -7.74 2.35
C PRO A 241 13.81 -8.71 2.56
N LYS A 242 12.95 -8.85 1.55
CA LYS A 242 11.95 -9.94 1.53
C LYS A 242 12.62 -11.31 1.73
N PRO A 243 12.01 -12.21 2.54
CA PRO A 243 12.49 -13.57 2.70
C PRO A 243 12.50 -14.38 1.40
N GLU A 244 13.34 -15.41 1.34
CA GLU A 244 13.31 -16.39 0.24
C GLU A 244 11.91 -17.00 0.08
N GLY A 245 11.45 -17.18 -1.17
CA GLY A 245 10.10 -17.65 -1.50
C GLY A 245 9.03 -16.55 -1.56
N PHE A 246 9.38 -15.30 -1.26
CA PHE A 246 8.52 -14.12 -1.34
C PHE A 246 9.02 -13.09 -2.36
N TYR A 247 9.79 -13.54 -3.34
CA TYR A 247 10.20 -12.77 -4.51
C TYR A 247 10.59 -13.75 -5.63
N ASP A 248 10.69 -13.24 -6.85
CA ASP A 248 11.27 -13.98 -7.97
C ASP A 248 12.81 -13.93 -7.87
N PRO A 249 13.51 -15.07 -7.70
CA PRO A 249 14.97 -15.09 -7.64
C PRO A 249 15.66 -14.53 -8.88
N ASP A 250 15.03 -14.64 -10.06
CA ASP A 250 15.56 -14.13 -11.32
C ASP A 250 15.22 -12.65 -11.53
N ASN A 251 14.23 -12.12 -10.78
CA ASN A 251 13.82 -10.72 -10.80
C ASN A 251 13.43 -10.21 -9.39
N PRO A 252 14.40 -10.01 -8.49
CA PRO A 252 14.10 -9.68 -7.08
C PRO A 252 13.52 -8.28 -6.89
N SER A 253 13.75 -7.37 -7.83
CA SER A 253 13.22 -6.00 -7.82
C SER A 253 11.84 -5.89 -8.49
N GLY A 254 11.39 -6.93 -9.20
CA GLY A 254 10.15 -6.88 -9.98
C GLY A 254 10.25 -6.02 -11.25
N VAL A 255 11.47 -5.70 -11.69
CA VAL A 255 11.74 -4.89 -12.90
C VAL A 255 11.60 -5.79 -14.13
N PRO A 256 10.81 -5.44 -15.16
CA PRO A 256 10.75 -6.17 -16.43
C PRO A 256 12.16 -6.46 -17.00
N ASN A 257 12.38 -7.68 -17.51
CA ASN A 257 13.68 -8.09 -18.03
C ASN A 257 14.02 -7.30 -19.31
N ARG A 258 14.86 -6.26 -19.20
CA ARG A 258 15.48 -5.61 -20.36
C ARG A 258 16.33 -6.64 -21.09
N SER A 259 15.98 -6.98 -22.33
CA SER A 259 16.79 -7.93 -23.10
C SER A 259 18.20 -7.39 -23.25
N GLU A 260 19.21 -8.15 -22.81
CA GLU A 260 20.63 -7.87 -23.04
C GLU A 260 20.94 -7.90 -24.55
N SER A 261 20.68 -6.80 -25.27
CA SER A 261 21.09 -6.64 -26.65
C SER A 261 21.47 -5.21 -26.99
N GLU A 262 22.32 -4.59 -26.16
CA GLU A 262 23.15 -3.46 -26.57
C GLU A 262 24.58 -3.57 -26.00
N GLU A 263 25.21 -4.75 -26.13
CA GLU A 263 26.68 -4.79 -26.08
C GLU A 263 27.24 -4.42 -27.45
N ILE A 264 27.64 -3.15 -27.54
CA ILE A 264 28.39 -2.47 -28.61
C ILE A 264 29.38 -3.41 -29.32
N LEU A 265 29.04 -3.84 -30.54
CA LEU A 265 30.00 -4.44 -31.46
C LEU A 265 30.86 -3.32 -32.09
N GLU A 266 32.12 -3.20 -31.66
CA GLU A 266 33.13 -2.42 -32.37
C GLU A 266 33.31 -2.97 -33.82
N PRO A 267 33.51 -2.09 -34.82
CA PRO A 267 33.55 -2.52 -36.22
C PRO A 267 34.91 -3.11 -36.57
N GLN A 268 34.95 -4.39 -36.97
CA GLN A 268 36.07 -4.96 -37.72
C GLN A 268 35.65 -5.42 -39.11
N ASP A 269 36.16 -4.64 -40.09
CA ASP A 269 36.64 -5.02 -41.41
C ASP A 269 35.74 -5.81 -42.37
N ALA A 270 35.37 -5.09 -43.44
CA ALA A 270 34.81 -5.60 -44.68
C ALA A 270 35.69 -6.63 -45.39
N ALA A 271 35.08 -7.72 -45.86
CA ALA A 271 35.40 -8.35 -47.15
C ALA A 271 34.35 -9.40 -47.58
N ASP A 272 33.66 -9.07 -48.69
CA ASP A 272 33.42 -9.93 -49.86
C ASP A 272 32.61 -11.24 -49.71
N ALA A 273 31.41 -11.29 -50.31
CA ALA A 273 31.15 -12.08 -51.54
C ALA A 273 29.64 -12.36 -51.79
N SER A 274 29.12 -11.64 -52.79
CA SER A 274 28.31 -12.10 -53.94
C SER A 274 27.06 -13.01 -53.83
N VAL A 275 25.93 -12.40 -54.23
CA VAL A 275 24.99 -12.72 -55.34
C VAL A 275 24.30 -14.10 -55.44
N THR A 276 22.99 -14.00 -55.73
CA THR A 276 22.07 -14.84 -56.56
C THR A 276 21.00 -15.56 -55.73
N GLY A 277 19.71 -15.54 -56.07
CA GLY A 277 18.96 -15.00 -57.20
C GLY A 277 17.45 -15.14 -56.92
N GLU A 278 16.66 -14.24 -57.50
CA GLU A 278 15.55 -14.55 -58.44
C GLU A 278 14.26 -15.07 -57.78
N GLU A 279 13.22 -14.23 -57.71
CA GLU A 279 12.07 -14.17 -58.65
C GLU A 279 11.00 -15.23 -58.29
N GLU A 280 9.68 -15.04 -58.32
CA GLU A 280 8.82 -13.98 -58.84
C GLU A 280 7.35 -14.35 -58.48
N VAL A 281 6.52 -13.31 -58.24
CA VAL A 281 5.08 -13.11 -58.54
C VAL A 281 4.03 -14.23 -58.36
N ALA A 282 2.90 -13.90 -57.73
CA ALA A 282 1.74 -13.30 -58.42
C ALA A 282 0.44 -13.38 -57.58
N ASN A 283 -0.21 -12.21 -57.42
CA ASN A 283 -1.62 -11.89 -57.71
C ASN A 283 -2.76 -12.67 -57.00
N GLU A 284 -3.89 -12.09 -56.64
CA GLU A 284 -4.47 -10.73 -56.68
C GLU A 284 -5.88 -10.84 -56.06
N GLU A 285 -6.45 -9.68 -55.73
CA GLU A 285 -7.89 -9.37 -55.60
C GLU A 285 -8.61 -9.84 -54.31
N ALA A 286 -8.88 -8.97 -53.34
CA ALA A 286 -9.71 -7.75 -53.32
C ALA A 286 -11.24 -8.00 -53.28
N ALA A 287 -11.88 -7.32 -52.33
CA ALA A 287 -13.24 -6.75 -52.30
C ALA A 287 -13.97 -7.13 -50.99
N SER A 288 -13.95 -6.25 -49.97
CA SER A 288 -14.82 -5.07 -49.77
C SER A 288 -16.23 -5.40 -49.28
N GLY A 289 -16.64 -4.80 -48.17
CA GLY A 289 -18.06 -4.62 -47.86
C GLY A 289 -18.39 -4.46 -46.37
N LEU A 290 -18.07 -3.29 -45.81
CA LEU A 290 -18.62 -2.79 -44.55
C LEU A 290 -20.15 -2.61 -44.62
N ALA A 291 -20.86 -2.91 -43.52
CA ALA A 291 -21.77 -1.99 -42.83
C ALA A 291 -22.62 -2.68 -41.72
N GLU A 292 -22.39 -2.19 -40.49
CA GLU A 292 -23.35 -1.84 -39.43
C GLU A 292 -24.22 -2.91 -38.68
N THR A 293 -24.27 -2.69 -37.37
CA THR A 293 -24.76 -3.48 -36.22
C THR A 293 -26.30 -3.53 -36.08
N PRO A 294 -26.91 -4.41 -35.25
CA PRO A 294 -27.00 -4.23 -33.79
C PRO A 294 -26.98 -5.52 -32.92
N ALA A 295 -26.67 -5.29 -31.63
CA ALA A 295 -26.81 -6.12 -30.43
C ALA A 295 -27.70 -7.38 -30.49
N GLU A 296 -27.16 -8.51 -29.98
CA GLU A 296 -27.78 -9.41 -28.99
C GLU A 296 -26.87 -10.63 -28.68
N GLU A 297 -26.91 -11.05 -27.42
CA GLU A 297 -26.62 -12.39 -26.86
C GLU A 297 -25.15 -12.81 -26.64
N ASP A 298 -24.74 -12.72 -25.37
CA ASP A 298 -23.57 -13.38 -24.77
C ASP A 298 -23.69 -14.91 -24.95
N GLU A 299 -22.85 -15.48 -25.80
CA GLU A 299 -22.52 -16.92 -25.75
C GLU A 299 -21.12 -17.09 -25.13
N GLU A 300 -21.11 -17.91 -24.09
CA GLU A 300 -20.03 -18.36 -23.23
C GLU A 300 -18.79 -18.84 -24.00
N ASP A 301 -17.59 -18.44 -23.56
CA ASP A 301 -16.36 -19.20 -23.83
C ASP A 301 -15.85 -19.85 -22.53
N GLU A 302 -16.11 -21.15 -22.42
CA GLU A 302 -15.84 -22.04 -21.29
C GLU A 302 -14.35 -22.45 -21.12
N ASN A 303 -13.36 -21.69 -21.61
CA ASN A 303 -11.95 -22.13 -21.55
C ASN A 303 -10.91 -21.05 -21.19
N ALA A 304 -11.27 -20.05 -20.38
CA ALA A 304 -10.34 -19.01 -19.95
C ALA A 304 -9.63 -19.36 -18.62
N ASP A 305 -8.39 -19.85 -18.73
CA ASP A 305 -7.48 -20.14 -17.61
C ASP A 305 -6.48 -18.97 -17.36
N PRO A 306 -5.91 -18.74 -16.16
CA PRO A 306 -5.90 -17.42 -15.53
C PRO A 306 -4.49 -16.78 -15.48
N ARG A 307 -4.47 -15.45 -15.60
CA ARG A 307 -3.28 -14.58 -15.59
C ARG A 307 -2.39 -14.69 -14.32
N PRO A 308 -1.06 -14.45 -14.44
CA PRO A 308 -0.19 -13.86 -13.42
C PRO A 308 -0.53 -12.42 -13.03
N SER A 309 -0.69 -12.14 -11.71
CA SER A 309 -0.83 -10.77 -11.18
C SER A 309 0.52 -10.09 -10.90
N LEU A 310 0.63 -8.80 -11.22
CA LEU A 310 1.78 -7.92 -10.97
C LEU A 310 2.11 -7.72 -9.47
N LEU A 311 1.19 -8.08 -8.58
CA LEU A 311 1.33 -7.94 -7.12
C LEU A 311 1.66 -9.26 -6.41
N ARG A 312 2.02 -10.31 -7.14
CA ARG A 312 2.19 -11.69 -6.64
C ARG A 312 2.95 -11.82 -5.32
N PHE A 313 3.93 -10.94 -5.09
CA PHE A 313 4.81 -10.94 -3.92
C PHE A 313 4.79 -9.62 -3.13
N SER A 314 3.80 -8.76 -3.34
CA SER A 314 3.71 -7.47 -2.63
C SER A 314 3.45 -7.67 -1.14
N ASN A 315 4.22 -6.97 -0.30
CA ASN A 315 3.98 -6.94 1.14
C ASN A 315 2.74 -6.09 1.45
N THR A 316 2.06 -6.45 2.54
CA THR A 316 0.84 -5.76 3.00
C THR A 316 0.95 -5.35 4.47
N ASP A 317 -0.17 -5.33 5.20
CA ASP A 317 -0.24 -4.84 6.57
C ASP A 317 0.55 -5.68 7.60
N LEU A 318 0.76 -5.08 8.77
CA LEU A 318 1.48 -5.65 9.91
C LEU A 318 0.54 -5.97 11.07
N LEU A 319 0.88 -7.02 11.82
CA LEU A 319 0.36 -7.26 13.17
C LEU A 319 1.52 -7.39 14.17
N PHE A 320 1.27 -6.98 15.42
CA PHE A 320 2.24 -7.10 16.51
C PHE A 320 1.62 -7.86 17.68
N SER A 321 2.40 -8.72 18.32
CA SER A 321 1.99 -9.40 19.55
C SER A 321 3.20 -9.83 20.36
N GLY A 322 3.42 -9.23 21.53
CA GLY A 322 4.59 -9.57 22.32
C GLY A 322 5.88 -9.12 21.62
N ASN A 323 6.81 -10.06 21.46
CA ASN A 323 8.03 -9.89 20.66
C ASN A 323 7.86 -10.35 19.21
N TYR A 324 6.64 -10.58 18.75
CA TYR A 324 6.38 -11.07 17.39
C TYR A 324 5.79 -9.97 16.51
N LEU A 325 6.28 -9.91 15.28
CA LEU A 325 5.73 -9.12 14.18
C LEU A 325 5.36 -10.08 13.06
N VAL A 326 4.16 -9.98 12.51
CA VAL A 326 3.78 -10.70 11.29
C VAL A 326 3.53 -9.70 10.18
N ALA A 327 4.19 -9.90 9.04
CA ALA A 327 3.99 -9.13 7.83
C ALA A 327 3.18 -9.92 6.81
N GLY A 328 2.02 -9.38 6.43
CA GLY A 328 1.19 -9.91 5.35
C GLY A 328 1.83 -9.77 3.99
N ASN A 329 1.39 -10.59 3.04
CA ASN A 329 1.85 -10.57 1.65
C ASN A 329 0.81 -11.24 0.74
N TYR A 330 0.76 -10.87 -0.53
CA TYR A 330 -0.12 -11.50 -1.52
C TYR A 330 0.13 -13.01 -1.70
N HIS A 331 1.33 -13.47 -1.35
CA HIS A 331 1.77 -14.87 -1.40
C HIS A 331 1.63 -15.63 -0.06
N GLY A 332 1.24 -14.96 1.02
CA GLY A 332 1.21 -15.55 2.36
C GLY A 332 1.56 -14.55 3.47
N PHE A 333 2.38 -14.96 4.44
CA PHE A 333 2.85 -14.05 5.48
C PHE A 333 4.19 -14.49 6.07
N ASN A 334 4.92 -13.55 6.67
CA ASN A 334 6.23 -13.77 7.28
C ASN A 334 6.20 -13.35 8.75
N THR A 335 6.75 -14.19 9.64
CA THR A 335 6.79 -13.90 11.08
C THR A 335 8.20 -13.62 11.54
N TYR A 336 8.39 -12.56 12.33
CA TYR A 336 9.67 -12.09 12.84
C TYR A 336 9.65 -12.01 14.37
N ASP A 337 10.79 -12.34 15.00
CA ASP A 337 11.10 -11.98 16.39
C ASP A 337 11.73 -10.58 16.40
N ILE A 338 11.07 -9.64 17.06
CA ILE A 338 11.45 -8.23 17.21
C ILE A 338 11.94 -7.90 18.63
N SER A 339 12.32 -8.90 19.42
CA SER A 339 12.93 -8.68 20.75
C SER A 339 14.22 -7.84 20.69
N ASN A 340 14.88 -7.82 19.53
CA ASN A 340 15.89 -6.85 19.18
C ASN A 340 15.48 -6.07 17.91
N PRO A 341 14.94 -4.83 18.04
CA PRO A 341 14.46 -4.05 16.91
C PRO A 341 15.57 -3.64 15.93
N GLN A 342 16.84 -3.66 16.36
CA GLN A 342 18.00 -3.39 15.47
C GLN A 342 18.42 -4.62 14.66
N ALA A 343 17.91 -5.80 14.99
CA ALA A 343 18.15 -7.02 14.23
C ALA A 343 16.97 -7.98 14.35
N PRO A 344 15.80 -7.65 13.77
CA PRO A 344 14.67 -8.57 13.73
C PRO A 344 15.07 -9.89 13.06
N MET A 345 14.60 -11.00 13.62
CA MET A 345 14.95 -12.34 13.15
C MET A 345 13.74 -13.02 12.53
N LEU A 346 13.83 -13.42 11.27
CA LEU A 346 12.80 -14.23 10.62
C LEU A 346 12.63 -15.57 11.34
N LEU A 347 11.40 -15.87 11.77
CA LEU A 347 11.03 -17.10 12.46
C LEU A 347 10.43 -18.14 11.50
N SER A 348 9.56 -17.71 10.59
CA SER A 348 8.89 -18.56 9.61
C SER A 348 8.35 -17.75 8.45
N SER A 349 8.22 -18.43 7.31
CA SER A 349 7.64 -17.90 6.08
C SER A 349 6.51 -18.82 5.64
N VAL A 350 5.27 -18.37 5.71
CA VAL A 350 4.09 -19.18 5.37
C VAL A 350 3.62 -18.82 3.97
N VAL A 351 3.80 -19.75 3.03
CA VAL A 351 3.39 -19.60 1.64
C VAL A 351 1.98 -20.15 1.48
N CYS A 352 1.03 -19.24 1.26
CA CYS A 352 -0.37 -19.57 1.08
C CYS A 352 -1.03 -18.49 0.21
N PRO A 353 -0.92 -18.60 -1.13
CA PRO A 353 -1.36 -17.56 -2.03
C PRO A 353 -2.86 -17.29 -1.95
N GLY A 354 -3.21 -16.02 -2.16
CA GLY A 354 -4.60 -15.56 -2.09
C GLY A 354 -4.82 -14.09 -2.45
N GLY A 355 -3.74 -13.31 -2.61
CA GLY A 355 -3.82 -11.87 -2.83
C GLY A 355 -4.28 -11.09 -1.60
N GLN A 356 -3.95 -9.81 -1.54
CA GLN A 356 -4.11 -8.95 -0.36
C GLN A 356 -3.29 -9.45 0.83
N GLY A 357 -3.81 -10.40 1.61
CA GLY A 357 -3.04 -11.02 2.68
C GLY A 357 -2.87 -10.14 3.92
N ASP A 358 -3.76 -9.18 4.16
CA ASP A 358 -3.85 -8.47 5.44
C ASP A 358 -4.03 -9.44 6.59
N VAL A 359 -3.40 -9.15 7.73
CA VAL A 359 -3.35 -10.05 8.88
C VAL A 359 -3.82 -9.39 10.18
N SER A 360 -4.58 -10.13 10.98
CA SER A 360 -4.93 -9.76 12.36
C SER A 360 -4.79 -10.94 13.31
N LEU A 361 -4.63 -10.68 14.60
CA LEU A 361 -4.54 -11.69 15.64
C LEU A 361 -5.62 -11.51 16.71
N ILE A 362 -6.27 -12.61 17.08
CA ILE A 362 -7.20 -12.71 18.21
C ILE A 362 -6.78 -13.90 19.08
N GLY A 363 -6.20 -13.65 20.25
CA GLY A 363 -5.60 -14.70 21.06
C GLY A 363 -4.47 -15.41 20.30
N ASN A 364 -4.67 -16.70 19.98
CA ASN A 364 -3.73 -17.49 19.16
C ASN A 364 -4.24 -17.72 17.73
N LEU A 365 -5.32 -17.05 17.31
CA LEU A 365 -5.88 -17.20 15.98
C LEU A 365 -5.45 -16.03 15.10
N LEU A 366 -4.64 -16.32 14.08
CA LEU A 366 -4.27 -15.37 13.03
C LEU A 366 -5.30 -15.46 11.90
N ILE A 367 -5.85 -14.33 11.51
CA ILE A 367 -6.79 -14.19 10.41
C ILE A 367 -6.04 -13.58 9.23
N MET A 368 -6.27 -14.09 8.03
CA MET A 368 -5.68 -13.58 6.79
C MET A 368 -6.75 -13.34 5.73
N SER A 369 -6.74 -12.16 5.12
CA SER A 369 -7.59 -11.81 3.97
C SER A 369 -7.19 -12.59 2.71
N VAL A 370 -8.19 -13.04 1.94
CA VAL A 370 -8.02 -13.68 0.64
C VAL A 370 -9.01 -13.10 -0.35
N GLN A 371 -8.49 -12.53 -1.42
CA GLN A 371 -9.27 -11.75 -2.37
C GLN A 371 -9.24 -12.34 -3.77
N GLU A 372 -8.06 -12.73 -4.25
CA GLU A 372 -7.86 -13.19 -5.62
C GLU A 372 -8.43 -14.60 -5.82
N THR A 373 -8.95 -14.83 -7.02
CA THR A 373 -9.54 -16.11 -7.40
C THR A 373 -8.53 -17.26 -7.37
N ARG A 374 -7.23 -17.00 -7.55
CA ARG A 374 -6.20 -18.07 -7.50
C ARG A 374 -6.01 -18.73 -6.12
N GLY A 375 -6.61 -18.19 -5.06
CA GLY A 375 -6.48 -18.75 -3.71
C GLY A 375 -7.06 -20.16 -3.60
N ARG A 376 -6.29 -21.10 -3.04
CA ARG A 376 -6.75 -22.48 -2.77
C ARG A 376 -6.91 -22.79 -1.29
N LEU A 377 -7.95 -23.53 -0.92
CA LEU A 377 -8.21 -23.94 0.46
C LEU A 377 -7.04 -24.74 1.07
N ASP A 378 -6.28 -25.45 0.25
CA ASP A 378 -5.12 -26.26 0.62
C ASP A 378 -3.77 -25.51 0.57
N CYS A 379 -3.78 -24.19 0.31
CA CYS A 379 -2.59 -23.37 0.06
C CYS A 379 -1.72 -23.89 -1.09
N GLY A 380 -2.29 -24.66 -2.03
CA GLY A 380 -1.63 -25.08 -3.25
C GLY A 380 -1.06 -23.91 -4.04
N LEU A 381 0.10 -24.13 -4.67
CA LEU A 381 0.76 -23.14 -5.53
C LEU A 381 0.24 -23.18 -6.98
N ALA A 382 -0.39 -24.28 -7.36
CA ALA A 382 -1.20 -24.33 -8.58
C ALA A 382 -2.36 -23.34 -8.42
N GLY A 383 -2.69 -22.57 -9.44
CA GLY A 383 -3.91 -21.74 -9.42
C GLY A 383 -5.18 -22.60 -9.36
N VAL A 384 -6.33 -21.94 -9.36
CA VAL A 384 -7.63 -22.60 -9.54
C VAL A 384 -8.16 -22.23 -10.92
N PRO A 385 -8.09 -23.17 -11.87
CA PRO A 385 -8.34 -22.88 -13.26
C PRO A 385 -9.83 -22.72 -13.61
N ASP A 386 -10.63 -23.64 -13.09
CA ASP A 386 -12.05 -23.72 -13.40
C ASP A 386 -12.81 -22.49 -12.88
N PRO A 387 -13.73 -21.88 -13.66
CA PRO A 387 -14.53 -20.74 -13.21
C PRO A 387 -15.27 -20.98 -11.89
N VAL A 388 -15.77 -22.22 -11.69
CA VAL A 388 -16.44 -22.70 -10.48
C VAL A 388 -15.60 -23.80 -9.85
N SER A 389 -15.15 -23.63 -8.60
CA SER A 389 -14.34 -24.66 -7.94
C SER A 389 -14.50 -24.74 -6.43
N GLU A 390 -14.71 -25.96 -5.94
CA GLU A 390 -14.71 -26.29 -4.51
C GLU A 390 -13.30 -26.19 -3.88
N GLU A 391 -12.23 -26.11 -4.69
CA GLU A 391 -10.87 -25.93 -4.20
C GLU A 391 -10.55 -24.45 -3.91
N ARG A 392 -11.33 -23.51 -4.46
CA ARG A 392 -11.12 -22.06 -4.34
C ARG A 392 -11.43 -21.54 -2.94
N ILE A 393 -10.68 -20.54 -2.50
CA ILE A 393 -11.00 -19.73 -1.32
C ILE A 393 -10.96 -18.24 -1.68
N GLN A 394 -12.06 -17.56 -1.35
CA GLN A 394 -12.18 -16.10 -1.32
C GLN A 394 -12.97 -15.74 -0.05
N GLY A 395 -12.38 -14.89 0.80
CA GLY A 395 -12.88 -14.60 2.14
C GLY A 395 -11.73 -14.59 3.14
N ILE A 396 -11.90 -15.17 4.33
CA ILE A 396 -10.83 -15.20 5.34
C ILE A 396 -10.31 -16.61 5.60
N ARG A 397 -9.01 -16.72 5.88
CA ARG A 397 -8.37 -17.91 6.45
C ARG A 397 -8.12 -17.69 7.94
N ILE A 398 -8.19 -18.76 8.71
CA ILE A 398 -7.94 -18.74 10.16
C ILE A 398 -6.84 -19.76 10.46
N PHE A 399 -5.75 -19.30 11.06
CA PHE A 399 -4.59 -20.09 11.45
C PHE A 399 -4.46 -20.12 12.98
N ASP A 400 -4.20 -21.29 13.55
CA ASP A 400 -3.68 -21.40 14.91
C ASP A 400 -2.16 -21.13 14.87
N VAL A 401 -1.77 -20.06 15.55
CA VAL A 401 -0.38 -19.59 15.68
C VAL A 401 0.12 -19.70 17.13
N SER A 402 -0.42 -20.64 17.91
CA SER A 402 0.14 -21.02 19.21
C SER A 402 1.64 -21.35 19.13
N ASP A 403 2.11 -21.75 17.96
CA ASP A 403 3.50 -21.78 17.55
C ASP A 403 3.69 -21.03 16.22
N PHE A 404 4.18 -19.78 16.29
CA PHE A 404 4.47 -18.97 15.10
C PHE A 404 5.52 -19.59 14.16
N SER A 405 6.32 -20.54 14.63
CA SER A 405 7.27 -21.25 13.78
C SER A 405 6.64 -22.35 12.93
N MET A 406 5.39 -22.76 13.24
CA MET A 406 4.65 -23.75 12.47
C MET A 406 3.12 -23.52 12.53
N PRO A 407 2.62 -22.44 11.90
CA PRO A 407 1.19 -22.14 11.86
C PRO A 407 0.37 -23.24 11.18
N MET A 408 -0.84 -23.49 11.70
CA MET A 408 -1.75 -24.49 11.14
C MET A 408 -3.08 -23.83 10.74
N GLN A 409 -3.51 -24.00 9.50
CA GLN A 409 -4.83 -23.54 9.08
C GLN A 409 -5.90 -24.37 9.82
N VAL A 410 -6.79 -23.72 10.55
CA VAL A 410 -7.84 -24.36 11.37
C VAL A 410 -9.25 -24.06 10.88
N GLY A 411 -9.43 -23.01 10.09
CA GLY A 411 -10.71 -22.63 9.52
C GLY A 411 -10.56 -21.74 8.30
N ALA A 412 -11.65 -21.58 7.57
CA ALA A 412 -11.79 -20.61 6.49
C ALA A 412 -13.27 -20.24 6.37
N VAL A 413 -13.56 -19.01 5.96
CA VAL A 413 -14.94 -18.54 5.70
C VAL A 413 -14.98 -17.94 4.30
N GLN A 414 -15.93 -18.44 3.50
CA GLN A 414 -16.15 -18.05 2.11
C GLN A 414 -17.12 -16.85 2.04
N THR A 415 -16.75 -15.81 1.29
CA THR A 415 -17.53 -14.57 1.12
C THR A 415 -17.86 -14.29 -0.34
N CYS A 416 -18.98 -13.65 -0.67
CA CYS A 416 -19.39 -13.50 -2.07
C CYS A 416 -18.43 -12.64 -2.93
N ARG A 417 -17.61 -11.80 -2.29
CA ARG A 417 -16.71 -10.83 -2.95
C ARG A 417 -15.27 -10.89 -2.44
N GLY A 418 -14.87 -12.02 -1.84
CA GLY A 418 -13.57 -12.15 -1.19
C GLY A 418 -13.44 -11.31 0.08
N SER A 419 -12.22 -11.26 0.61
CA SER A 419 -11.82 -10.34 1.68
C SER A 419 -10.68 -9.51 1.14
N HIS A 420 -10.98 -8.26 0.80
CA HIS A 420 -9.96 -7.27 0.47
C HIS A 420 -9.23 -6.92 1.76
N THR A 421 -9.99 -6.42 2.73
CA THR A 421 -9.56 -6.15 4.09
C THR A 421 -10.47 -6.87 5.08
N HIS A 422 -9.97 -7.07 6.29
CA HIS A 422 -10.77 -7.51 7.43
C HIS A 422 -10.38 -6.77 8.69
N THR A 423 -11.30 -6.69 9.65
CA THR A 423 -11.04 -5.98 10.90
C THR A 423 -11.65 -6.71 12.08
N VAL A 424 -10.83 -6.90 13.11
CA VAL A 424 -11.28 -7.44 14.40
C VAL A 424 -12.07 -6.37 15.14
N VAL A 425 -13.32 -6.66 15.50
CA VAL A 425 -14.24 -5.70 16.12
C VAL A 425 -13.98 -5.51 17.62
N GLY A 426 -13.16 -6.35 18.23
CA GLY A 426 -12.79 -6.26 19.64
C GLY A 426 -12.44 -7.63 20.24
N PRO A 427 -12.23 -7.69 21.58
CA PRO A 427 -11.97 -8.95 22.26
C PRO A 427 -13.19 -9.89 22.17
N PRO A 428 -13.01 -11.22 22.32
CA PRO A 428 -14.10 -12.17 22.38
C PRO A 428 -15.14 -11.81 23.45
N ASN A 429 -16.41 -12.06 23.14
CA ASN A 429 -17.53 -11.79 24.05
C ASN A 429 -17.59 -12.80 25.23
N GLU A 430 -18.63 -12.68 26.07
CA GLU A 430 -18.82 -13.57 27.23
C GLU A 430 -18.99 -15.06 26.86
N ASP A 431 -19.47 -15.35 25.64
CA ASP A 431 -19.62 -16.70 25.09
C ASP A 431 -18.34 -17.20 24.38
N ASN A 432 -17.24 -16.45 24.47
CA ASN A 432 -15.95 -16.74 23.84
C ASN A 432 -16.01 -16.74 22.30
N ASN A 433 -16.83 -15.85 21.72
CA ASN A 433 -16.91 -15.60 20.27
C ASN A 433 -16.30 -14.24 19.92
N ALA A 434 -15.45 -14.20 18.91
CA ALA A 434 -14.95 -12.96 18.33
C ALA A 434 -15.74 -12.58 17.06
N TYR A 435 -15.74 -11.28 16.74
CA TYR A 435 -16.39 -10.75 15.54
C TYR A 435 -15.37 -10.08 14.63
N VAL A 436 -15.53 -10.32 13.33
CA VAL A 436 -14.70 -9.76 12.27
C VAL A 436 -15.60 -9.13 11.22
N TYR A 437 -15.30 -7.90 10.82
CA TYR A 437 -15.90 -7.28 9.65
C TYR A 437 -15.03 -7.55 8.44
N VAL A 438 -15.65 -8.00 7.35
CA VAL A 438 -14.99 -8.27 6.08
C VAL A 438 -15.54 -7.32 5.03
N SER A 439 -14.62 -6.68 4.30
CA SER A 439 -14.96 -5.91 3.12
C SER A 439 -14.38 -6.57 1.88
N GLY A 440 -15.27 -7.01 0.99
CA GLY A 440 -14.89 -7.65 -0.27
C GLY A 440 -15.06 -6.71 -1.45
N THR A 441 -14.01 -6.54 -2.24
CA THR A 441 -14.03 -5.68 -3.45
C THR A 441 -14.08 -6.46 -4.76
N SER A 442 -14.04 -7.80 -4.72
CA SER A 442 -13.97 -8.62 -5.93
C SER A 442 -15.31 -8.61 -6.65
N ARG A 443 -15.27 -9.09 -7.90
CA ARG A 443 -16.48 -9.48 -8.62
C ARG A 443 -17.28 -10.46 -7.76
N VAL A 444 -18.60 -10.34 -7.83
CA VAL A 444 -19.49 -11.26 -7.12
C VAL A 444 -19.35 -12.64 -7.75
N ARG A 445 -19.17 -13.66 -6.91
CA ARG A 445 -19.10 -15.05 -7.35
C ARG A 445 -20.40 -15.54 -7.98
N ASP A 446 -20.27 -16.51 -8.86
CA ASP A 446 -21.40 -17.25 -9.40
C ASP A 446 -22.14 -18.00 -8.28
N ASP A 447 -23.47 -18.08 -8.36
CA ASP A 447 -24.31 -18.80 -7.40
C ASP A 447 -24.04 -20.32 -7.44
N GLU A 448 -23.54 -20.85 -8.57
CA GLU A 448 -23.07 -22.22 -8.70
C GLU A 448 -21.78 -22.48 -7.91
N GLU A 449 -20.91 -21.47 -7.75
CA GLU A 449 -19.70 -21.57 -6.93
C GLU A 449 -19.97 -21.33 -5.45
N LEU A 450 -20.77 -20.32 -5.12
CA LEU A 450 -21.21 -20.07 -3.74
C LEU A 450 -22.67 -19.64 -3.71
N ALA A 451 -23.52 -20.57 -3.26
CA ALA A 451 -24.95 -20.34 -3.12
C ALA A 451 -25.27 -19.10 -2.26
N GLY A 452 -26.15 -18.24 -2.76
CA GLY A 452 -26.56 -16.98 -2.14
C GLY A 452 -25.78 -15.75 -2.60
N CYS A 453 -24.94 -15.87 -3.63
CA CYS A 453 -24.26 -14.75 -4.26
C CYS A 453 -25.06 -14.23 -5.47
N SER A 454 -25.20 -12.91 -5.55
CA SER A 454 -25.89 -12.24 -6.66
C SER A 454 -25.26 -10.88 -6.90
N ASN A 455 -25.01 -10.57 -8.18
CA ASN A 455 -24.52 -9.27 -8.64
C ASN A 455 -25.64 -8.31 -9.05
N ASP A 456 -26.90 -8.72 -8.88
CA ASP A 456 -28.04 -7.88 -9.24
C ASP A 456 -28.04 -6.60 -8.40
N SER A 457 -28.68 -5.55 -8.91
CA SER A 457 -28.86 -4.33 -8.14
C SER A 457 -29.63 -4.61 -6.84
N PRO A 458 -29.31 -3.95 -5.70
CA PRO A 458 -30.09 -4.11 -4.47
C PRO A 458 -31.56 -3.66 -4.62
N PHE A 459 -31.89 -2.91 -5.67
CA PHE A 459 -33.27 -2.54 -6.03
C PHE A 459 -34.06 -3.68 -6.69
N GLU A 460 -33.36 -4.62 -7.33
CA GLU A 460 -33.93 -5.79 -8.01
C GLU A 460 -33.88 -7.01 -7.09
N ASN A 461 -32.76 -7.19 -6.39
CA ASN A 461 -32.53 -8.29 -5.49
C ASN A 461 -32.02 -7.78 -4.12
N PRO A 462 -32.83 -7.84 -3.05
CA PRO A 462 -32.40 -7.42 -1.72
C PRO A 462 -31.32 -8.32 -1.11
N GLU A 463 -31.00 -9.47 -1.73
CA GLU A 463 -29.90 -10.36 -1.34
C GLU A 463 -28.60 -10.09 -2.12
N SER A 464 -28.55 -9.04 -2.95
CA SER A 464 -27.36 -8.60 -3.71
C SER A 464 -26.11 -8.53 -2.83
N ALA A 465 -24.99 -9.10 -3.28
CA ALA A 465 -23.72 -9.05 -2.53
C ALA A 465 -23.07 -7.65 -2.50
N LEU A 466 -23.63 -6.67 -3.21
CA LEU A 466 -23.18 -5.27 -3.24
C LEU A 466 -23.76 -4.47 -2.05
N PHE A 467 -23.15 -3.32 -1.74
CA PHE A 467 -23.63 -2.35 -0.73
C PHE A 467 -23.80 -2.93 0.68
N ARG A 468 -22.93 -3.86 1.07
CA ARG A 468 -22.92 -4.43 2.41
C ARG A 468 -21.52 -4.89 2.80
N ILE A 469 -21.34 -5.04 4.11
CA ILE A 469 -20.18 -5.76 4.67
C ILE A 469 -20.64 -7.13 5.15
N GLU A 470 -19.69 -8.02 5.39
CA GLU A 470 -19.98 -9.32 5.99
C GLU A 470 -19.44 -9.37 7.42
N VAL A 471 -20.29 -9.83 8.35
CA VAL A 471 -19.94 -9.97 9.76
C VAL A 471 -19.75 -11.44 10.07
N ILE A 472 -18.54 -11.81 10.42
CA ILE A 472 -18.15 -13.18 10.73
C ILE A 472 -18.03 -13.35 12.24
N GLU A 473 -18.69 -14.39 12.76
CA GLU A 473 -18.49 -14.87 14.13
C GLU A 473 -17.45 -16.00 14.11
N ILE A 474 -16.42 -15.87 14.95
CA ILE A 474 -15.36 -16.86 15.15
C ILE A 474 -15.47 -17.41 16.58
N PRO A 475 -15.96 -18.64 16.77
CA PRO A 475 -15.94 -19.31 18.06
C PRO A 475 -14.50 -19.66 18.43
N MET A 476 -13.93 -19.07 19.48
CA MET A 476 -12.50 -19.20 19.79
C MET A 476 -12.10 -20.64 20.14
N ASP A 477 -13.01 -21.43 20.71
CA ASP A 477 -12.78 -22.83 21.05
C ASP A 477 -12.94 -23.80 19.85
N ARG A 478 -13.61 -23.34 18.78
CA ARG A 478 -13.93 -24.14 17.59
C ARG A 478 -13.88 -23.28 16.33
N PRO A 479 -12.69 -22.76 15.97
CA PRO A 479 -12.55 -21.80 14.86
C PRO A 479 -12.98 -22.37 13.50
N GLN A 480 -13.02 -23.70 13.34
CA GLN A 480 -13.54 -24.35 12.14
C GLN A 480 -15.05 -24.15 11.91
N ASP A 481 -15.80 -23.73 12.95
CA ASP A 481 -17.25 -23.46 12.84
C ASP A 481 -17.55 -21.97 12.60
N SER A 482 -16.53 -21.19 12.27
CA SER A 482 -16.67 -19.77 11.93
C SER A 482 -17.60 -19.59 10.74
N LYS A 483 -18.43 -18.55 10.78
CA LYS A 483 -19.47 -18.33 9.76
C LYS A 483 -19.88 -16.87 9.70
N ILE A 484 -20.43 -16.49 8.55
CA ILE A 484 -21.13 -15.21 8.41
C ILE A 484 -22.42 -15.28 9.26
N VAL A 485 -22.55 -14.35 10.20
CA VAL A 485 -23.74 -14.22 11.07
C VAL A 485 -24.64 -13.07 10.63
N ASN A 486 -24.10 -12.09 9.90
CA ASN A 486 -24.87 -10.97 9.38
C ASN A 486 -24.23 -10.39 8.11
N ARG A 487 -25.06 -9.71 7.29
CA ARG A 487 -24.64 -9.01 6.07
C ARG A 487 -25.31 -7.62 6.00
N PRO A 488 -24.96 -6.69 6.90
CA PRO A 488 -25.68 -5.44 7.08
C PRO A 488 -25.48 -4.46 5.92
N PHE A 489 -26.57 -3.83 5.49
CA PHE A 489 -26.57 -2.70 4.55
C PHE A 489 -26.19 -1.40 5.26
N ILE A 490 -24.92 -1.27 5.64
CA ILE A 490 -24.39 -0.05 6.27
C ILE A 490 -24.42 1.18 5.32
N PHE A 491 -24.69 0.95 4.04
CA PHE A 491 -24.81 1.93 2.96
C PHE A 491 -26.24 2.47 2.83
N SER A 492 -27.21 1.87 3.53
CA SER A 492 -28.61 2.25 3.40
C SER A 492 -28.89 3.63 3.99
N ASP A 493 -29.70 4.42 3.29
CA ASP A 493 -30.22 5.69 3.81
C ASP A 493 -31.15 5.41 5.00
N PRO A 494 -30.80 5.84 6.23
CA PRO A 494 -31.60 5.56 7.41
C PRO A 494 -32.97 6.27 7.41
N GLU A 495 -33.13 7.35 6.64
CA GLU A 495 -34.38 8.10 6.54
C GLU A 495 -35.34 7.48 5.51
N THR A 496 -34.82 7.10 4.34
CA THR A 496 -35.63 6.61 3.22
C THR A 496 -35.70 5.08 3.13
N GLY A 497 -34.73 4.37 3.72
CA GLY A 497 -34.59 2.91 3.62
C GLY A 497 -34.04 2.42 2.28
N VAL A 498 -33.57 3.33 1.42
CA VAL A 498 -32.90 2.98 0.16
C VAL A 498 -31.58 2.27 0.48
N LEU A 499 -31.39 1.06 -0.03
CA LEU A 499 -30.25 0.19 0.32
C LEU A 499 -28.90 0.72 -0.18
N ALA A 500 -28.89 1.34 -1.36
CA ALA A 500 -27.75 2.08 -1.92
C ALA A 500 -27.95 3.58 -1.67
N GLY A 501 -27.92 4.00 -0.40
CA GLY A 501 -28.21 5.38 0.03
C GLY A 501 -27.00 6.30 0.07
N LEU A 502 -25.87 5.88 -0.51
CA LEU A 502 -24.60 6.60 -0.54
C LEU A 502 -24.30 7.15 -1.93
N TRP A 503 -23.11 7.73 -2.11
CA TRP A 503 -22.74 8.39 -3.35
C TRP A 503 -22.78 7.43 -4.55
N GLU A 504 -23.47 7.83 -5.62
CA GLU A 504 -23.68 7.03 -6.84
C GLU A 504 -22.47 7.08 -7.80
N GLY A 505 -21.43 7.86 -7.47
CA GLY A 505 -20.27 8.07 -8.34
C GLY A 505 -20.41 9.30 -9.24
N GLY A 506 -19.26 9.80 -9.71
CA GLY A 506 -19.19 10.83 -10.74
C GLY A 506 -18.47 12.11 -10.31
N ASP A 507 -18.63 13.15 -11.14
CA ASP A 507 -17.96 14.44 -11.01
C ASP A 507 -18.60 15.31 -9.91
N HIS A 508 -17.77 15.89 -9.04
CA HIS A 508 -18.18 16.86 -8.03
C HIS A 508 -18.23 18.31 -8.55
N GLY A 509 -17.92 18.53 -9.83
CA GLY A 509 -17.95 19.80 -10.54
C GLY A 509 -16.56 20.32 -10.94
N PRO A 510 -16.49 21.52 -11.53
CA PRO A 510 -15.23 22.11 -11.95
C PRO A 510 -14.23 22.23 -10.79
N GLU A 511 -12.96 21.89 -11.03
CA GLU A 511 -11.86 21.90 -10.03
C GLU A 511 -11.97 20.83 -8.92
N THR A 512 -12.77 19.79 -9.12
CA THR A 512 -12.93 18.67 -8.16
C THR A 512 -12.54 17.33 -8.79
N GLN A 513 -12.38 16.31 -7.96
CA GLN A 513 -12.11 14.95 -8.42
C GLN A 513 -13.42 14.20 -8.74
N SER A 514 -13.34 13.23 -9.65
CA SER A 514 -14.39 12.24 -9.82
C SER A 514 -14.22 11.12 -8.80
N THR A 515 -15.27 10.82 -8.05
CA THR A 515 -15.28 9.78 -7.02
C THR A 515 -16.03 8.54 -7.49
N ARG A 516 -15.63 7.37 -6.97
CA ARG A 516 -16.28 6.10 -7.29
C ARG A 516 -17.65 5.96 -6.62
N GLU A 517 -18.51 5.13 -7.21
CA GLU A 517 -19.74 4.68 -6.55
C GLU A 517 -19.40 4.04 -5.19
N THR A 518 -20.20 4.33 -4.18
CA THR A 518 -20.02 3.80 -2.83
C THR A 518 -20.79 2.49 -2.63
N ASN A 519 -20.18 1.39 -3.05
CA ASN A 519 -20.76 0.04 -3.01
C ASN A 519 -19.94 -0.97 -2.18
N GLN A 520 -18.80 -0.54 -1.63
CA GLN A 520 -18.00 -1.26 -0.63
C GLN A 520 -17.24 -0.29 0.28
N CYS A 521 -16.75 -0.80 1.41
CA CYS A 521 -15.69 -0.12 2.15
C CYS A 521 -14.32 -0.62 1.69
N HIS A 522 -13.30 0.23 1.65
CA HIS A 522 -11.94 -0.23 1.50
C HIS A 522 -11.45 -0.74 2.85
N ASP A 523 -11.23 0.15 3.82
CA ASP A 523 -10.91 -0.20 5.20
C ASP A 523 -12.01 0.21 6.19
N ILE A 524 -12.07 -0.52 7.30
CA ILE A 524 -12.89 -0.19 8.46
C ILE A 524 -12.01 -0.21 9.69
N THR A 525 -11.90 0.90 10.41
CA THR A 525 -11.17 0.94 11.67
C THR A 525 -12.14 0.93 12.84
N THR A 526 -11.94 -0.02 13.75
CA THR A 526 -12.81 -0.19 14.93
C THR A 526 -12.16 0.41 16.17
N PHE A 527 -12.99 1.02 17.03
CA PHE A 527 -12.61 1.51 18.35
C PHE A 527 -13.60 0.95 19.40
N PRO A 528 -13.39 -0.31 19.83
CA PRO A 528 -14.40 -1.07 20.56
C PRO A 528 -14.73 -0.46 21.92
N GLU A 529 -13.75 0.12 22.60
CA GLU A 529 -13.92 0.75 23.93
C GLU A 529 -14.95 1.89 23.96
N ILE A 530 -15.11 2.61 22.84
CA ILE A 530 -16.08 3.70 22.70
C ILE A 530 -17.29 3.31 21.86
N GLY A 531 -17.36 2.06 21.39
CA GLY A 531 -18.46 1.54 20.59
C GLY A 531 -18.56 2.15 19.19
N LEU A 532 -17.46 2.65 18.62
CA LEU A 532 -17.46 3.29 17.29
C LEU A 532 -16.55 2.57 16.31
N ALA A 533 -16.87 2.67 15.02
CA ALA A 533 -15.96 2.35 13.92
C ALA A 533 -16.06 3.43 12.84
N ALA A 534 -14.98 3.63 12.09
CA ALA A 534 -14.95 4.52 10.93
C ALA A 534 -14.66 3.68 9.69
N GLY A 535 -15.48 3.82 8.65
CA GLY A 535 -15.30 3.14 7.37
C GLY A 535 -14.86 4.15 6.32
N ALA A 536 -13.77 3.88 5.63
CA ALA A 536 -13.41 4.56 4.41
C ALA A 536 -14.00 3.74 3.26
N CYS A 537 -15.05 4.25 2.63
CA CYS A 537 -15.82 3.53 1.62
C CYS A 537 -15.73 4.23 0.28
N SER A 538 -15.76 3.50 -0.82
CA SER A 538 -15.19 3.93 -2.11
C SER A 538 -15.51 5.37 -2.58
N GLY A 539 -16.64 5.98 -2.19
CA GLY A 539 -16.92 7.42 -2.34
C GLY A 539 -17.34 8.18 -1.06
N ASN A 540 -17.30 7.57 0.12
CA ASN A 540 -17.70 8.17 1.40
C ASN A 540 -16.82 7.76 2.59
N GLY A 541 -16.57 8.70 3.49
CA GLY A 541 -16.22 8.39 4.88
C GLY A 541 -17.49 8.17 5.70
N ILE A 542 -17.57 7.10 6.50
CA ILE A 542 -18.71 6.81 7.36
C ILE A 542 -18.29 6.61 8.81
N LEU A 543 -19.18 6.94 9.74
CA LEU A 543 -19.07 6.61 11.16
C LEU A 543 -20.14 5.57 11.51
N MET A 544 -19.78 4.56 12.29
CA MET A 544 -20.63 3.43 12.67
C MET A 544 -20.68 3.24 14.18
N ASP A 545 -21.85 2.89 14.71
CA ASP A 545 -22.04 2.32 16.04
C ASP A 545 -21.82 0.82 15.96
N ILE A 546 -20.90 0.32 16.77
CA ILE A 546 -20.52 -1.10 16.87
C ILE A 546 -20.76 -1.64 18.29
N SER A 547 -21.59 -0.98 19.09
CA SER A 547 -21.98 -1.45 20.42
C SER A 547 -22.65 -2.82 20.39
N ASP A 548 -23.25 -3.18 19.24
CA ASP A 548 -23.62 -4.55 18.87
C ASP A 548 -22.72 -5.01 17.71
N PRO A 549 -21.62 -5.73 17.99
CA PRO A 549 -20.68 -6.19 16.96
C PRO A 549 -21.30 -7.07 15.87
N ALA A 550 -22.45 -7.71 16.13
CA ALA A 550 -23.12 -8.51 15.11
C ALA A 550 -23.96 -7.64 14.15
N ASN A 551 -24.31 -6.41 14.56
CA ASN A 551 -25.25 -5.54 13.86
C ASN A 551 -24.75 -4.08 13.83
N PRO A 552 -23.63 -3.79 13.13
CA PRO A 552 -23.14 -2.42 13.00
C PRO A 552 -24.16 -1.53 12.31
N GLN A 553 -24.28 -0.28 12.77
CA GLN A 553 -25.20 0.71 12.21
C GLN A 553 -24.46 1.99 11.87
N ARG A 554 -24.72 2.53 10.68
CA ARG A 554 -24.16 3.82 10.30
C ARG A 554 -24.81 4.96 11.09
N VAL A 555 -23.98 5.83 11.64
CA VAL A 555 -24.33 6.98 12.47
C VAL A 555 -24.23 8.29 11.68
N ASP A 556 -23.18 8.43 10.87
CA ASP A 556 -22.95 9.63 10.05
C ASP A 556 -22.16 9.29 8.78
N GLN A 557 -22.15 10.21 7.82
CA GLN A 557 -21.43 10.08 6.55
C GLN A 557 -20.89 11.42 6.08
N VAL A 558 -19.81 11.40 5.31
CA VAL A 558 -19.25 12.56 4.60
C VAL A 558 -18.86 12.20 3.18
N VAL A 559 -18.79 13.22 2.33
CA VAL A 559 -18.20 13.20 0.99
C VAL A 559 -17.21 14.35 0.94
N ASP A 560 -16.13 14.18 0.20
CA ASP A 560 -15.08 15.16 0.03
C ASP A 560 -14.83 15.30 -1.48
N PRO A 561 -15.05 16.49 -2.06
CA PRO A 561 -14.84 16.70 -3.49
C PRO A 561 -13.36 16.63 -3.90
N GLY A 562 -12.44 16.69 -2.93
CA GLY A 562 -11.01 16.52 -3.12
C GLY A 562 -10.56 15.07 -3.03
N PHE A 563 -11.46 14.09 -2.84
CA PHE A 563 -11.10 12.67 -2.80
C PHE A 563 -11.45 11.99 -4.14
N ALA A 564 -10.74 10.93 -4.49
CA ALA A 564 -11.10 10.03 -5.58
C ALA A 564 -11.56 8.67 -5.06
N TYR A 565 -10.87 8.16 -4.02
CA TYR A 565 -11.16 6.87 -3.43
C TYR A 565 -10.80 6.87 -1.95
N TRP A 566 -11.81 6.72 -1.07
CA TRP A 566 -11.56 6.70 0.36
C TRP A 566 -10.93 5.36 0.75
N HIS A 567 -9.74 5.43 1.33
CA HIS A 567 -8.89 4.27 1.52
C HIS A 567 -8.89 3.78 2.97
N SER A 568 -8.40 4.59 3.91
CA SER A 568 -8.31 4.23 5.32
C SER A 568 -8.86 5.28 6.27
N ALA A 569 -9.12 4.85 7.52
CA ALA A 569 -9.64 5.71 8.58
C ALA A 569 -8.85 5.47 9.88
N THR A 570 -8.50 6.52 10.63
CA THR A 570 -7.80 6.38 11.92
C THR A 570 -8.32 7.38 12.93
N PHE A 571 -8.77 6.91 14.10
CA PHE A 571 -9.17 7.76 15.22
C PHE A 571 -7.95 8.34 15.95
N ASN A 572 -8.11 9.50 16.57
CA ASN A 572 -7.18 9.89 17.64
C ASN A 572 -7.41 9.06 18.91
N ASN A 573 -6.47 9.10 19.87
CA ASN A 573 -6.50 8.23 21.07
C ASN A 573 -7.76 8.42 21.95
N GLN A 574 -8.40 9.59 21.85
CA GLN A 574 -9.62 9.89 22.60
C GLN A 574 -10.91 9.48 21.86
N GLY A 575 -10.84 9.18 20.55
CA GLY A 575 -12.00 8.89 19.71
C GLY A 575 -12.83 10.13 19.38
N THR A 576 -12.22 11.32 19.43
CA THR A 576 -12.88 12.61 19.18
C THR A 576 -12.54 13.19 17.80
N LYS A 577 -11.65 12.56 17.06
CA LYS A 577 -11.22 12.93 15.71
C LYS A 577 -11.04 11.68 14.88
N VAL A 578 -11.17 11.81 13.57
CA VAL A 578 -10.82 10.76 12.61
C VAL A 578 -10.07 11.38 11.42
N ILE A 579 -9.05 10.67 10.95
CA ILE A 579 -8.30 10.95 9.73
C ILE A 579 -8.84 10.00 8.68
N PHE A 580 -9.17 10.50 7.49
CA PHE A 580 -9.43 9.68 6.31
C PHE A 580 -8.37 9.92 5.25
N THR A 581 -7.95 8.88 4.54
CA THR A 581 -6.93 8.95 3.49
C THR A 581 -7.55 8.75 2.11
N ASP A 582 -7.00 9.41 1.09
CA ASP A 582 -7.43 9.31 -0.31
C ASP A 582 -6.41 8.50 -1.13
N GLU A 583 -6.86 7.39 -1.71
CA GLU A 583 -6.03 6.57 -2.60
C GLU A 583 -6.15 7.03 -4.07
N TRP A 584 -5.82 8.30 -4.32
CA TRP A 584 -5.88 8.85 -5.66
C TRP A 584 -4.90 8.12 -6.59
N GLY A 585 -5.39 7.70 -7.76
CA GLY A 585 -4.60 6.91 -8.70
C GLY A 585 -4.57 5.40 -8.41
N GLY A 586 -5.28 4.93 -7.36
CA GLY A 586 -5.43 3.50 -7.05
C GLY A 586 -4.13 2.79 -6.74
N GLY A 587 -3.16 3.50 -6.14
CA GLY A 587 -1.88 2.93 -5.73
C GLY A 587 -0.86 2.71 -6.84
N GLY A 588 -1.26 2.74 -8.11
CA GLY A 588 -0.37 2.48 -9.25
C GLY A 588 0.12 3.70 -10.01
N ARG A 589 -0.44 4.90 -9.76
CA ARG A 589 -0.19 6.09 -10.58
C ARG A 589 0.64 7.17 -9.85
N PRO A 590 1.39 8.01 -10.57
CA PRO A 590 2.16 9.10 -9.98
C PRO A 590 1.25 10.29 -9.69
N ARG A 591 0.86 10.45 -8.41
CA ARG A 591 -0.17 11.41 -7.98
C ARG A 591 0.30 12.44 -6.97
N CYS A 592 1.62 12.58 -6.83
CA CYS A 592 2.25 13.61 -6.02
C CYS A 592 3.13 14.53 -6.88
N ARG A 593 2.73 14.80 -8.13
CA ARG A 593 3.53 15.61 -9.06
C ARG A 593 3.44 17.08 -8.72
N ALA A 594 4.37 17.88 -9.23
CA ALA A 594 4.41 19.32 -8.96
C ALA A 594 3.17 20.10 -9.45
N LEU A 595 2.49 19.56 -10.47
CA LEU A 595 1.26 20.13 -11.05
C LEU A 595 0.00 19.66 -10.32
N ASP A 596 0.08 18.58 -9.53
CA ASP A 596 -1.07 18.02 -8.86
C ASP A 596 -1.50 18.93 -7.68
N PRO A 597 -2.81 19.22 -7.52
CA PRO A 597 -3.28 20.01 -6.39
C PRO A 597 -2.94 19.36 -5.04
N LEU A 598 -2.49 20.15 -4.07
CA LEU A 598 -2.19 19.67 -2.70
C LEU A 598 -3.42 19.14 -1.95
N THR A 599 -4.62 19.43 -2.45
CA THR A 599 -5.89 18.95 -1.92
C THR A 599 -6.37 17.66 -2.55
N TRP A 600 -5.68 17.13 -3.57
CA TRP A 600 -6.01 15.86 -4.24
C TRP A 600 -5.06 14.77 -3.75
N GLY A 601 -5.54 13.57 -3.43
CA GLY A 601 -4.71 12.53 -2.79
C GLY A 601 -4.19 12.96 -1.42
N ALA A 602 -4.96 13.79 -0.71
CA ALA A 602 -4.62 14.34 0.59
C ALA A 602 -5.42 13.65 1.70
N ASP A 603 -4.85 13.54 2.89
CA ASP A 603 -5.57 13.14 4.09
C ASP A 603 -6.55 14.24 4.49
N ALA A 604 -7.72 13.87 4.99
CA ALA A 604 -8.73 14.78 5.51
C ALA A 604 -8.97 14.55 7.00
N PHE A 605 -8.88 15.62 7.79
CA PHE A 605 -9.10 15.60 9.24
C PHE A 605 -10.51 16.04 9.59
N TYR A 606 -11.19 15.23 10.40
CA TYR A 606 -12.53 15.50 10.91
C TYR A 606 -12.54 15.45 12.44
N ASP A 607 -13.21 16.41 13.07
CA ASP A 607 -13.61 16.29 14.47
C ASP A 607 -14.95 15.54 14.58
N ILE A 608 -15.14 14.77 15.64
CA ILE A 608 -16.41 14.12 15.96
C ILE A 608 -17.13 14.97 17.02
N VAL A 609 -18.19 15.67 16.60
CA VAL A 609 -19.00 16.55 17.46
C VAL A 609 -20.44 16.08 17.42
N ASP A 610 -20.99 15.70 18.58
CA ASP A 610 -22.35 15.16 18.69
C ASP A 610 -22.61 13.99 17.72
N SER A 611 -21.62 13.08 17.63
CA SER A 611 -21.61 11.93 16.71
C SER A 611 -21.62 12.29 15.22
N LYS A 612 -21.19 13.51 14.86
CA LYS A 612 -21.07 13.95 13.48
C LYS A 612 -19.64 14.30 13.10
N LEU A 613 -19.28 13.99 11.87
CA LEU A 613 -18.00 14.30 11.26
C LEU A 613 -17.99 15.77 10.80
N VAL A 614 -17.09 16.55 11.35
CA VAL A 614 -16.92 17.97 11.05
C VAL A 614 -15.55 18.20 10.44
N PHE A 615 -15.51 18.42 9.13
CA PHE A 615 -14.28 18.69 8.37
C PHE A 615 -13.48 19.86 8.95
N LYS A 616 -12.15 19.73 8.95
CA LYS A 616 -11.21 20.75 9.45
C LYS A 616 -10.17 21.18 8.43
N SER A 617 -9.42 20.24 7.89
CA SER A 617 -8.29 20.53 7.01
C SER A 617 -7.91 19.32 6.17
N HIS A 618 -7.14 19.58 5.12
CA HIS A 618 -6.42 18.56 4.35
C HIS A 618 -4.93 18.61 4.69
N TYR A 619 -4.25 17.47 4.53
CA TYR A 619 -2.80 17.34 4.59
C TYR A 619 -2.30 16.45 3.47
N LYS A 620 -1.27 16.91 2.78
CA LYS A 620 -0.50 16.10 1.83
C LYS A 620 0.97 16.41 2.05
N MET A 621 1.83 15.42 1.90
CA MET A 621 3.28 15.64 1.99
C MET A 621 3.73 16.70 0.97
N SER A 622 4.73 17.51 1.34
CA SER A 622 5.16 18.67 0.55
C SER A 622 6.19 18.38 -0.54
N ALA A 623 6.48 17.11 -0.80
CA ALA A 623 7.49 16.67 -1.75
C ALA A 623 6.86 16.27 -3.08
N PRO A 624 7.01 17.09 -4.14
CA PRO A 624 6.70 16.65 -5.49
C PRO A 624 7.59 15.47 -5.89
N GLN A 625 6.97 14.41 -6.38
CA GLN A 625 7.63 13.20 -6.90
C GLN A 625 7.58 13.18 -8.44
N THR A 626 8.38 12.31 -9.06
CA THR A 626 8.43 12.11 -10.52
C THR A 626 7.34 11.16 -11.02
N ASP A 627 7.18 11.01 -12.35
CA ASP A 627 6.14 10.10 -12.88
C ASP A 627 6.53 8.63 -12.77
N THR A 628 7.78 8.31 -12.42
CA THR A 628 8.24 6.96 -12.05
C THR A 628 7.90 6.57 -10.60
N GLU A 629 7.31 7.48 -9.83
CA GLU A 629 6.96 7.26 -8.42
C GLU A 629 5.44 7.19 -8.23
N ASN A 630 4.91 5.97 -8.07
CA ASN A 630 3.54 5.83 -7.58
C ASN A 630 3.43 6.47 -6.20
N CYS A 631 2.52 7.44 -6.04
CA CYS A 631 2.47 8.20 -4.80
C CYS A 631 1.06 8.42 -4.29
N VAL A 632 0.79 7.84 -3.13
CA VAL A 632 -0.52 7.88 -2.51
C VAL A 632 -0.42 7.61 -1.01
N ALA A 633 -1.31 8.20 -0.20
CA ALA A 633 -1.43 7.89 1.22
C ALA A 633 -1.96 6.46 1.41
N HIS A 634 -1.43 5.74 2.39
CA HIS A 634 -1.85 4.37 2.70
C HIS A 634 -2.11 4.14 4.20
N ASN A 635 -1.62 3.06 4.82
CA ASN A 635 -1.96 2.73 6.20
C ASN A 635 -0.94 3.25 7.21
N GLY A 636 -1.43 3.60 8.41
CA GLY A 636 -0.66 4.27 9.44
C GLY A 636 -1.18 4.01 10.84
N SER A 637 -0.50 4.55 11.86
CA SER A 637 -0.98 4.49 13.24
C SER A 637 -0.55 5.68 14.08
N LEU A 638 -1.20 5.81 15.24
CA LEU A 638 -0.84 6.82 16.21
C LEU A 638 0.52 6.53 16.87
N ILE A 639 1.30 7.57 17.10
CA ILE A 639 2.40 7.55 18.07
C ILE A 639 1.83 8.08 19.39
N PRO A 640 1.70 7.24 20.45
CA PRO A 640 0.93 7.58 21.64
C PRO A 640 1.72 8.48 22.60
N VAL A 641 2.02 9.70 22.18
CA VAL A 641 2.61 10.74 23.05
C VAL A 641 1.52 11.29 23.99
N PRO A 642 1.74 11.32 25.32
CA PRO A 642 0.73 11.81 26.26
C PRO A 642 0.25 13.23 25.91
N GLY A 643 -1.07 13.39 25.70
CA GLY A 643 -1.69 14.68 25.43
C GLY A 643 -1.41 15.29 24.04
N ARG A 644 -0.95 14.48 23.08
CA ARG A 644 -0.80 14.85 21.68
C ARG A 644 -1.44 13.81 20.77
N ASP A 645 -1.89 14.26 19.62
CA ASP A 645 -2.37 13.41 18.54
C ASP A 645 -1.31 13.44 17.43
N ILE A 646 -0.52 12.38 17.31
CA ILE A 646 0.56 12.25 16.32
C ILE A 646 0.32 10.98 15.52
N PHE A 647 0.46 11.07 14.21
CA PHE A 647 0.16 10.00 13.28
C PHE A 647 1.37 9.71 12.39
N ALA A 648 1.76 8.44 12.29
CA ALA A 648 2.76 7.94 11.36
C ALA A 648 2.04 7.33 10.16
N GLN A 649 2.23 7.93 8.99
CA GLN A 649 1.52 7.65 7.74
C GLN A 649 2.49 7.11 6.69
N ALA A 650 2.12 6.00 6.06
CA ALA A 650 2.80 5.47 4.89
C ALA A 650 2.36 6.19 3.62
N TRP A 651 3.31 6.48 2.74
CA TRP A 651 3.06 6.94 1.38
C TRP A 651 3.77 5.97 0.42
N TYR A 652 3.06 5.52 -0.60
CA TYR A 652 3.70 4.78 -1.70
C TYR A 652 4.71 5.71 -2.36
N GLN A 653 5.92 5.20 -2.63
CA GLN A 653 7.17 5.89 -3.00
C GLN A 653 7.44 7.33 -2.46
N GLY A 654 6.63 7.86 -1.54
CA GLY A 654 6.83 9.11 -0.79
C GLY A 654 7.25 8.86 0.67
N GLY A 655 7.39 7.59 1.02
CA GLY A 655 8.00 7.14 2.26
C GLY A 655 7.11 7.29 3.49
N LEU A 656 7.73 7.57 4.63
CA LEU A 656 7.09 7.73 5.93
C LEU A 656 6.94 9.23 6.22
N SER A 657 5.74 9.65 6.56
CA SER A 657 5.44 11.00 7.05
C SER A 657 4.87 10.93 8.47
N ILE A 658 5.38 11.74 9.39
CA ILE A 658 4.86 11.83 10.76
C ILE A 658 4.27 13.21 10.99
N VAL A 659 2.99 13.24 11.32
CA VAL A 659 2.18 14.46 11.40
C VAL A 659 1.65 14.65 12.81
N ASP A 660 1.86 15.83 13.39
CA ASP A 660 1.13 16.27 14.58
C ASP A 660 -0.19 16.93 14.14
N PHE A 661 -1.31 16.33 14.53
CA PHE A 661 -2.66 16.80 14.28
C PHE A 661 -3.43 17.07 15.58
N THR A 662 -2.70 17.37 16.66
CA THR A 662 -3.27 17.80 17.95
C THR A 662 -4.19 19.01 17.75
N ASP A 663 -3.85 19.90 16.82
CA ASP A 663 -4.81 20.81 16.18
C ASP A 663 -5.19 20.27 14.79
N SER A 664 -6.39 19.70 14.68
CA SER A 664 -6.92 19.12 13.44
C SER A 664 -7.17 20.17 12.34
N SER A 665 -7.10 21.46 12.67
CA SER A 665 -7.25 22.55 11.70
C SER A 665 -5.91 22.98 11.09
N ASN A 666 -4.79 22.54 11.67
CA ASN A 666 -3.44 22.89 11.23
C ASN A 666 -2.46 21.74 11.52
N PRO A 667 -2.59 20.61 10.81
CA PRO A 667 -1.64 19.51 10.90
C PRO A 667 -0.24 19.95 10.45
N VAL A 668 0.80 19.44 11.10
CA VAL A 668 2.19 19.79 10.81
C VAL A 668 3.04 18.53 10.69
N GLU A 669 3.76 18.38 9.57
CA GLU A 669 4.79 17.35 9.41
C GLU A 669 5.96 17.64 10.37
N ILE A 670 6.28 16.70 11.24
CA ILE A 670 7.33 16.83 12.26
C ILE A 670 8.53 15.92 12.01
N ALA A 671 8.37 14.90 11.18
CA ALA A 671 9.44 13.99 10.77
C ALA A 671 9.07 13.27 9.47
N PHE A 672 10.07 12.87 8.69
CA PHE A 672 9.86 12.06 7.49
C PHE A 672 11.08 11.20 7.16
N PHE A 673 10.86 10.13 6.40
CA PHE A 673 11.90 9.38 5.70
C PHE A 673 11.39 9.06 4.30
N ASP A 674 12.22 9.26 3.28
CA ASP A 674 11.87 8.97 1.90
C ASP A 674 13.05 8.40 1.11
N ARG A 675 12.75 7.67 0.04
CA ARG A 675 13.72 7.15 -0.92
C ARG A 675 13.32 7.57 -2.33
N GLY A 676 14.31 7.80 -3.18
CA GLY A 676 14.05 7.99 -4.60
C GLY A 676 13.40 6.75 -5.24
N PRO A 677 12.99 6.90 -6.51
CA PRO A 677 12.22 5.88 -7.21
C PRO A 677 12.94 4.53 -7.24
N LEU A 678 12.17 3.45 -7.35
CA LEU A 678 12.75 2.12 -7.46
C LEU A 678 13.61 1.96 -8.73
N ASP A 679 13.16 2.54 -9.85
CA ASP A 679 13.83 2.52 -11.15
C ASP A 679 13.91 3.94 -11.76
N GLU A 680 14.91 4.21 -12.59
CA GLU A 680 15.11 5.52 -13.21
C GLU A 680 14.09 5.83 -14.30
N GLU A 681 13.62 4.80 -15.01
CA GLU A 681 12.88 4.93 -16.26
C GLU A 681 11.47 4.35 -16.17
N GLU A 682 11.24 3.35 -15.32
CA GLU A 682 9.94 2.69 -15.19
C GLU A 682 9.25 2.97 -13.85
N LEU A 683 7.94 3.25 -13.91
CA LEU A 683 7.10 3.24 -12.72
C LEU A 683 6.90 1.80 -12.26
N ILE A 684 7.51 1.47 -11.12
CA ILE A 684 7.31 0.19 -10.43
C ILE A 684 6.64 0.46 -9.09
N THR A 685 5.51 -0.20 -8.82
CA THR A 685 4.79 -0.05 -7.55
C THR A 685 5.69 -0.43 -6.37
N ALA A 686 6.06 0.56 -5.56
CA ALA A 686 6.96 0.40 -4.43
C ALA A 686 6.64 1.40 -3.30
N GLY A 687 7.54 1.52 -2.32
CA GLY A 687 7.35 2.36 -1.14
C GLY A 687 6.57 1.65 -0.03
N TYR A 688 6.17 2.40 0.99
CA TYR A 688 5.57 1.78 2.17
C TYR A 688 4.09 1.50 1.98
N TRP A 689 3.72 0.23 2.12
CA TRP A 689 2.33 -0.18 2.29
C TRP A 689 1.78 0.32 3.63
N SER A 690 2.55 0.16 4.70
CA SER A 690 2.08 0.56 6.04
C SER A 690 3.22 0.97 6.94
N THR A 691 2.93 1.85 7.91
CA THR A 691 3.87 2.30 8.93
C THR A 691 3.23 2.28 10.32
N TYR A 692 3.77 1.49 11.25
CA TYR A 692 3.18 1.28 12.57
C TYR A 692 4.14 1.56 13.71
N TRP A 693 3.67 2.28 14.74
CA TRP A 693 4.41 2.46 15.99
C TRP A 693 4.21 1.26 16.92
N TYR A 694 5.31 0.62 17.32
CA TYR A 694 5.28 -0.46 18.29
C TYR A 694 6.56 -0.50 19.14
N GLY A 695 6.42 -0.66 20.46
CA GLY A 695 7.58 -0.85 21.35
C GLY A 695 8.66 0.25 21.25
N GLY A 696 8.26 1.50 20.97
CA GLY A 696 9.18 2.62 20.85
C GLY A 696 9.87 2.81 19.49
N HIS A 697 9.45 2.04 18.49
CA HIS A 697 10.01 2.04 17.14
C HIS A 697 8.88 2.14 16.12
N ILE A 698 9.22 2.53 14.88
CA ILE A 698 8.30 2.50 13.75
C ILE A 698 8.71 1.36 12.84
N TYR A 699 7.79 0.47 12.53
CA TYR A 699 7.99 -0.63 11.59
C TYR A 699 7.22 -0.32 10.31
N ALA A 700 7.88 -0.46 9.16
CA ALA A 700 7.27 -0.15 7.88
C ALA A 700 7.43 -1.31 6.90
N THR A 701 6.31 -1.79 6.33
CA THR A 701 6.35 -2.76 5.23
C THR A 701 6.50 -2.03 3.92
N GLU A 702 7.59 -2.29 3.22
CA GLU A 702 7.85 -1.79 1.88
C GLU A 702 7.40 -2.84 0.87
N ILE A 703 6.60 -2.41 -0.12
CA ILE A 703 5.92 -3.27 -1.10
C ILE A 703 6.89 -4.19 -1.85
N ALA A 704 8.04 -3.68 -2.28
CA ALA A 704 9.03 -4.35 -3.12
C ALA A 704 10.28 -4.80 -2.35
N ARG A 705 10.83 -3.96 -1.46
CA ARG A 705 12.12 -4.12 -0.80
C ARG A 705 12.07 -5.01 0.44
N GLY A 706 11.06 -4.88 1.31
CA GLY A 706 10.94 -5.71 2.51
C GLY A 706 10.41 -4.99 3.75
N LEU A 707 11.14 -5.07 4.87
CA LEU A 707 10.74 -4.54 6.18
C LEU A 707 11.80 -3.58 6.72
N ASP A 708 11.38 -2.35 7.01
CA ASP A 708 12.22 -1.33 7.63
C ASP A 708 11.82 -1.07 9.08
N VAL A 709 12.81 -0.72 9.90
CA VAL A 709 12.61 -0.30 11.29
C VAL A 709 13.29 1.04 11.51
N PHE A 710 12.56 1.98 12.11
CA PHE A 710 13.02 3.32 12.42
C PHE A 710 12.99 3.61 13.91
N SER A 711 13.87 4.51 14.34
CA SER A 711 13.75 5.22 15.61
C SER A 711 13.44 6.69 15.37
N LEU A 712 12.60 7.25 16.24
CA LEU A 712 12.31 8.68 16.28
C LEU A 712 13.41 9.41 17.05
N GLU A 713 13.86 10.55 16.53
CA GLU A 713 14.89 11.38 17.16
C GLU A 713 14.26 12.58 17.87
N ALA A 714 14.89 13.01 18.98
CA ALA A 714 14.48 14.22 19.66
C ALA A 714 14.78 15.46 18.80
N SER A 715 13.83 16.39 18.77
CA SER A 715 13.85 17.59 17.94
C SER A 715 13.17 18.76 18.64
N ASP A 716 13.07 19.89 17.94
CA ASP A 716 12.27 21.02 18.42
C ASP A 716 10.78 20.68 18.53
N TYR A 717 10.31 19.67 17.78
CA TYR A 717 8.92 19.21 17.79
C TYR A 717 8.63 18.18 18.89
N LEU A 718 9.58 17.29 19.20
CA LEU A 718 9.41 16.17 20.14
C LEU A 718 10.63 16.03 21.06
N SER A 719 10.41 16.02 22.38
CA SER A 719 11.50 15.82 23.34
C SER A 719 11.78 14.33 23.59
N GLU A 720 12.97 14.03 24.11
CA GLU A 720 13.33 12.68 24.55
C GLU A 720 12.32 12.09 25.55
N ASN A 721 11.75 12.91 26.44
CA ASN A 721 10.75 12.45 27.41
C ASN A 721 9.41 12.11 26.74
N GLU A 722 9.01 12.83 25.69
CA GLU A 722 7.80 12.51 24.93
C GLU A 722 7.94 11.19 24.17
N ILE A 723 9.08 11.00 23.51
CA ILE A 723 9.41 9.75 22.82
C ILE A 723 9.44 8.61 23.85
N ALA A 724 10.16 8.77 24.95
CA ALA A 724 10.23 7.76 26.01
C ALA A 724 8.86 7.47 26.64
N ALA A 725 7.99 8.47 26.80
CA ALA A 725 6.64 8.28 27.32
C ALA A 725 5.72 7.53 26.33
N ALA A 726 5.88 7.76 25.02
CA ALA A 726 5.18 6.99 23.98
C ALA A 726 5.66 5.52 23.92
N SER A 727 6.91 5.27 24.31
CA SER A 727 7.50 3.92 24.37
C SER A 727 7.16 3.14 25.65
N LEU A 728 6.38 3.71 26.57
CA LEU A 728 6.02 3.03 27.84
C LEU A 728 4.97 1.94 27.68
N GLN A 729 4.29 1.86 26.54
CA GLN A 729 3.29 0.82 26.32
C GLN A 729 3.98 -0.55 26.36
N ASP A 730 3.43 -1.46 27.15
CA ASP A 730 4.00 -2.80 27.30
C ASP A 730 4.03 -3.47 25.93
N ALA A 731 5.22 -3.95 25.52
CA ALA A 731 5.42 -4.81 24.34
C ALA A 731 4.78 -6.19 24.50
N ASN A 732 3.71 -6.32 25.32
CA ASN A 732 2.92 -7.53 25.57
C ASN A 732 1.46 -7.37 25.10
N VAL A 733 1.16 -6.29 24.36
CA VAL A 733 -0.18 -6.03 23.80
C VAL A 733 -0.21 -6.52 22.35
N THR A 734 -1.36 -7.02 21.91
CA THR A 734 -1.61 -7.31 20.49
C THR A 734 -2.09 -6.04 19.80
N VAL A 735 -1.44 -5.64 18.71
CA VAL A 735 -1.82 -4.48 17.89
C VAL A 735 -2.14 -4.98 16.49
N ASN A 736 -3.39 -4.81 16.08
CA ASN A 736 -3.87 -5.05 14.71
C ASN A 736 -4.03 -3.70 14.02
N ALA A 737 -3.66 -3.63 12.74
CA ALA A 737 -3.67 -2.41 11.92
C ALA A 737 -4.96 -1.57 12.05
N GLN A 738 -6.13 -2.18 11.92
CA GLN A 738 -7.43 -1.49 11.93
C GLN A 738 -8.24 -1.67 13.23
N THR A 739 -7.61 -2.11 14.33
CA THR A 739 -8.26 -2.20 15.65
C THR A 739 -7.57 -1.29 16.64
N GLN A 740 -8.26 -0.22 17.07
CA GLN A 740 -7.71 0.76 18.01
C GLN A 740 -8.22 0.55 19.44
N GLU A 741 -7.27 0.67 20.37
CA GLU A 741 -7.54 0.68 21.81
C GLU A 741 -7.05 2.00 22.41
N ARG A 742 -7.64 2.40 23.54
CA ARG A 742 -7.22 3.63 24.19
C ARG A 742 -5.91 3.40 24.93
N VAL A 743 -4.88 4.12 24.51
CA VAL A 743 -3.62 4.14 25.23
C VAL A 743 -3.75 5.00 26.49
N THR A 744 -3.33 4.45 27.63
CA THR A 744 -3.23 5.16 28.90
C THR A 744 -1.80 5.10 29.43
N TRP A 745 -1.36 6.17 30.08
CA TRP A 745 0.01 6.28 30.57
C TRP A 745 0.08 6.12 32.09
N PRO A 746 1.05 5.35 32.62
CA PRO A 746 1.21 5.20 34.05
C PRO A 746 1.69 6.51 34.69
N ALA A 747 1.33 6.74 35.95
CA ALA A 747 1.87 7.87 36.71
C ALA A 747 3.34 7.62 37.09
N VAL A 748 4.26 7.99 36.21
CA VAL A 748 5.72 7.86 36.36
C VAL A 748 6.44 9.17 35.97
N PRO A 749 7.66 9.42 36.48
CA PRO A 749 8.36 10.69 36.25
C PRO A 749 8.54 11.08 34.79
N VAL A 750 8.85 10.13 33.88
CA VAL A 750 9.03 10.43 32.45
C VAL A 750 7.76 11.00 31.78
N VAL A 751 6.56 10.52 32.16
CA VAL A 751 5.28 11.06 31.67
C VAL A 751 5.06 12.48 32.18
N ALA A 752 5.40 12.75 33.45
CA ALA A 752 5.33 14.10 33.99
C ALA A 752 6.34 15.04 33.28
N ARG A 753 7.55 14.57 32.97
CA ARG A 753 8.54 15.34 32.20
C ARG A 753 8.07 15.62 30.77
N ALA A 754 7.41 14.67 30.10
CA ALA A 754 6.82 14.89 28.78
C ALA A 754 5.83 16.07 28.77
N TYR A 755 4.91 16.12 29.74
CA TYR A 755 3.99 17.27 29.87
C TYR A 755 4.71 18.57 30.23
N VAL A 756 5.77 18.51 31.06
CA VAL A 756 6.59 19.69 31.38
C VAL A 756 7.28 20.22 30.13
N ASP A 757 7.83 19.35 29.28
CA ASP A 757 8.51 19.73 28.04
C ASP A 757 7.53 20.39 27.05
N GLN A 758 6.34 19.81 26.90
CA GLN A 758 5.25 20.39 26.11
C GLN A 758 4.86 21.79 26.61
N LEU A 759 4.62 21.93 27.92
CA LEU A 759 4.26 23.22 28.53
C LEU A 759 5.38 24.26 28.43
N GLN A 760 6.64 23.83 28.46
CA GLN A 760 7.79 24.71 28.27
C GLN A 760 7.86 25.23 26.83
N ARG A 761 7.56 24.40 25.82
CA ARG A 761 7.50 24.81 24.40
C ARG A 761 6.35 25.77 24.10
N ASP A 762 5.20 25.64 24.77
CA ASP A 762 4.05 26.55 24.60
C ASP A 762 4.27 27.99 25.18
N GLU A 763 5.54 28.37 25.41
CA GLU A 763 6.06 29.67 25.90
C GLU A 763 5.08 30.45 26.79
N ASN A 764 5.00 30.14 28.09
CA ASN A 764 4.45 31.03 29.15
C ASN A 764 4.47 30.39 30.56
N VAL A 765 5.47 29.56 30.88
CA VAL A 765 5.55 28.86 32.17
C VAL A 765 6.78 29.31 32.94
N ASP A 766 6.63 29.52 34.25
CA ASP A 766 7.72 29.95 35.12
C ASP A 766 8.88 28.94 35.11
N THR A 767 9.99 29.32 34.46
CA THR A 767 11.17 28.48 34.27
C THR A 767 11.77 28.04 35.61
N GLN A 768 11.69 28.85 36.67
CA GLN A 768 12.21 28.47 37.99
C GLN A 768 11.34 27.40 38.65
N GLN A 769 10.02 27.51 38.50
CA GLN A 769 9.08 26.51 38.99
C GLN A 769 9.28 25.17 38.28
N LEU A 770 9.46 25.16 36.96
CA LEU A 770 9.71 23.94 36.18
C LEU A 770 11.04 23.28 36.51
N GLN A 771 12.11 24.07 36.69
CA GLN A 771 13.41 23.53 37.12
C GLN A 771 13.33 22.88 38.50
N SER A 772 12.59 23.51 39.42
CA SER A 772 12.37 22.96 40.76
C SER A 772 11.58 21.65 40.71
N LEU A 773 10.55 21.58 39.85
CA LEU A 773 9.78 20.37 39.63
C LEU A 773 10.63 19.24 39.02
N ARG A 774 11.47 19.54 38.02
CA ARG A 774 12.37 18.54 37.42
C ARG A 774 13.29 17.90 38.46
N ARG A 775 13.89 18.68 39.36
CA ARG A 775 14.70 18.15 40.47
C ARG A 775 13.91 17.17 41.35
N VAL A 776 12.67 17.51 41.70
CA VAL A 776 11.81 16.64 42.52
C VAL A 776 11.42 15.37 41.75
N LEU A 777 11.21 15.46 40.43
CA LEU A 777 10.98 14.30 39.58
C LEU A 777 12.21 13.38 39.50
N ASP A 778 13.42 13.93 39.46
CA ASP A 778 14.66 13.14 39.49
C ASP A 778 14.82 12.38 40.82
N GLU A 779 14.51 13.05 41.94
CA GLU A 779 14.48 12.41 43.26
C GLU A 779 13.39 11.32 43.34
N ALA A 780 12.21 11.59 42.79
CA ALA A 780 11.10 10.64 42.73
C ALA A 780 11.43 9.40 41.88
N GLU A 781 12.05 9.58 40.73
CA GLU A 781 12.50 8.48 39.86
C GLU A 781 13.51 7.59 40.59
N SER A 782 14.53 8.19 41.19
CA SER A 782 15.53 7.44 41.98
C SER A 782 14.90 6.63 43.11
N LEU A 783 13.87 7.17 43.78
CA LEU A 783 13.15 6.44 44.83
C LEU A 783 12.33 5.28 44.27
N LEU A 784 11.59 5.50 43.18
CA LEU A 784 10.76 4.47 42.54
C LEU A 784 11.61 3.32 41.98
N ASP A 785 12.73 3.62 41.32
CA ASP A 785 13.67 2.63 40.80
C ASP A 785 14.25 1.75 41.90
N ASN A 786 14.49 2.35 43.08
CA ASN A 786 14.95 1.64 44.28
C ASN A 786 13.81 1.04 45.11
N SER A 787 12.57 1.03 44.60
CA SER A 787 11.37 0.57 45.32
C SER A 787 11.24 1.15 46.73
N SER A 788 11.60 2.42 46.88
CA SER A 788 11.69 3.16 48.14
C SER A 788 10.64 4.27 48.18
N SER A 789 10.15 4.58 49.39
CA SER A 789 9.14 5.61 49.65
C SER A 789 9.75 6.80 50.39
N ASP A 790 9.36 8.03 50.06
CA ASP A 790 9.69 9.23 50.84
C ASP A 790 8.47 10.17 50.91
N SER A 791 7.91 10.30 52.12
CA SER A 791 6.75 11.14 52.37
C SER A 791 6.99 12.62 52.10
N ASN A 792 8.24 13.11 52.21
CA ASN A 792 8.56 14.51 51.94
C ASN A 792 8.51 14.77 50.44
N VAL A 793 9.13 13.90 49.63
CA VAL A 793 9.07 13.99 48.15
C VAL A 793 7.63 13.87 47.67
N ALA A 794 6.85 12.95 48.23
CA ALA A 794 5.42 12.84 47.94
C ALA A 794 4.66 14.14 48.26
N THR A 795 4.95 14.78 49.40
CA THR A 795 4.32 16.05 49.80
C THR A 795 4.73 17.21 48.89
N GLU A 796 5.99 17.26 48.45
CA GLU A 796 6.46 18.25 47.47
C GLU A 796 5.74 18.09 46.12
N LEU A 797 5.62 16.86 45.62
CA LEU A 797 4.88 16.55 44.39
C LEU A 797 3.40 16.96 44.48
N ASP A 798 2.73 16.68 45.60
CA ASP A 798 1.35 17.14 45.82
C ASP A 798 1.24 18.68 45.82
N SER A 799 2.22 19.36 46.41
CA SER A 799 2.27 20.82 46.41
C SER A 799 2.40 21.37 44.98
N PHE A 800 3.27 20.78 44.16
CA PHE A 800 3.37 21.13 42.74
C PHE A 800 2.08 20.81 41.98
N ALA A 801 1.48 19.65 42.21
CA ALA A 801 0.23 19.25 41.56
C ALA A 801 -0.91 20.24 41.85
N ASN A 802 -1.03 20.72 43.09
CA ASN A 802 -2.04 21.71 43.45
C ASN A 802 -1.75 23.06 42.79
N ALA A 803 -0.51 23.54 42.78
CA ALA A 803 -0.15 24.78 42.10
C ALA A 803 -0.42 24.74 40.58
N ILE A 804 -0.10 23.61 39.94
CA ILE A 804 -0.35 23.35 38.51
C ILE A 804 -1.85 23.26 38.23
N GLN A 805 -2.61 22.60 39.11
CA GLN A 805 -4.07 22.54 39.00
C GLN A 805 -4.70 23.94 39.11
N ASP A 806 -4.24 24.79 40.02
CA ASP A 806 -4.74 26.15 40.16
C ASP A 806 -4.49 26.97 38.89
N GLN A 807 -3.32 26.80 38.26
CA GLN A 807 -2.98 27.43 36.98
C GLN A 807 -3.87 26.95 35.82
N SER A 808 -4.36 25.70 35.84
CA SER A 808 -5.26 25.19 34.80
C SER A 808 -6.54 26.02 34.63
N SER A 809 -7.03 26.63 35.71
CA SER A 809 -8.27 27.43 35.71
C SER A 809 -8.15 28.70 34.87
N SER A 810 -6.93 29.21 34.68
CA SER A 810 -6.62 30.41 33.89
C SER A 810 -6.32 30.10 32.42
N ASN A 811 -6.37 28.83 32.01
CA ASN A 811 -6.09 28.37 30.65
C ASN A 811 -7.34 27.73 30.00
N SER A 812 -7.30 27.56 28.68
CA SER A 812 -8.36 26.92 27.87
C SER A 812 -7.78 25.94 26.85
N GLY A 813 -8.62 25.03 26.34
CA GLY A 813 -8.24 24.04 25.32
C GLY A 813 -7.09 23.13 25.76
N LEU A 814 -6.25 22.73 24.80
CA LEU A 814 -5.13 21.80 24.99
C LEU A 814 -4.21 22.18 26.15
N LYS A 815 -3.90 23.48 26.32
CA LYS A 815 -3.04 23.95 27.40
C LYS A 815 -3.64 23.61 28.77
N ARG A 816 -4.95 23.84 28.97
CA ARG A 816 -5.65 23.49 30.21
C ARG A 816 -5.58 21.98 30.46
N ASP A 817 -5.80 21.17 29.42
CA ASP A 817 -5.82 19.71 29.53
C ASP A 817 -4.44 19.15 29.88
N ARG A 818 -3.36 19.73 29.35
CA ARG A 818 -1.97 19.43 29.74
C ARG A 818 -1.70 19.74 31.21
N TYR A 819 -2.14 20.91 31.72
CA TYR A 819 -2.02 21.23 33.16
C TYR A 819 -2.77 20.23 34.05
N ILE A 820 -4.00 19.86 33.68
CA ILE A 820 -4.80 18.89 34.43
C ILE A 820 -4.12 17.51 34.44
N SER A 821 -3.64 17.07 33.28
CA SER A 821 -2.98 15.77 33.11
C SER A 821 -1.66 15.70 33.87
N LEU A 822 -0.85 16.76 33.82
CA LEU A 822 0.37 16.87 34.62
C LEU A 822 0.06 16.82 36.12
N ALA A 823 -0.91 17.61 36.61
CA ALA A 823 -1.29 17.59 38.02
C ALA A 823 -1.79 16.21 38.47
N SER A 824 -2.57 15.52 37.64
CA SER A 824 -3.01 14.14 37.90
C SER A 824 -1.83 13.17 37.99
N THR A 825 -0.90 13.25 37.03
CA THR A 825 0.32 12.42 36.97
C THR A 825 1.17 12.60 38.22
N LEU A 826 1.41 13.85 38.65
CA LEU A 826 2.18 14.17 39.85
C LEU A 826 1.55 13.59 41.13
N ARG A 827 0.22 13.67 41.28
CA ARG A 827 -0.50 13.03 42.41
C ARG A 827 -0.37 11.52 42.38
N GLY A 828 -0.40 10.91 41.19
CA GLY A 828 -0.19 9.47 41.03
C GLY A 828 1.22 9.03 41.44
N ILE A 829 2.25 9.80 41.06
CA ILE A 829 3.64 9.57 41.50
C ILE A 829 3.74 9.73 43.02
N ALA A 830 3.19 10.82 43.57
CA ALA A 830 3.16 11.06 45.02
C ALA A 830 2.48 9.89 45.77
N GLY A 831 1.39 9.36 45.23
CA GLY A 831 0.68 8.21 45.78
C GLY A 831 1.52 6.93 45.86
N LYS A 832 2.42 6.70 44.88
CA LYS A 832 3.35 5.56 44.87
C LYS A 832 4.53 5.71 45.84
N LEU A 833 4.86 6.95 46.22
CA LEU A 833 5.97 7.30 47.13
C LEU A 833 5.56 7.41 48.60
N ARG A 834 4.27 7.22 48.92
CA ARG A 834 3.76 7.10 50.30
C ARG A 834 3.78 5.65 50.75
#